data_AF-A0A7S4RX92-F1
#
_entry.id   AF-A0A7S4RX92-F1
#
_cell.length_a   1.000
_cell.length_b   1.000
_cell.length_c   1.000
_cell.angle_alpha   90.00
_cell.angle_beta   90.00
_cell.angle_gamma   90.00
#
_symmetry.space_group_name_H-M   'P 1'
#
loop_
_entity.id
_entity.type
_entity.pdbx_description
1 polymer ?
#
loop_
_entity_poly.entity_id
_entity_poly.type
_entity_poly.pdbx_seq_one_letter_code
_entity_poly.pdbx_strand_id
1 'polypeptide(L)'
;YINARISSSANEPLLKKAYEEGIAGNGLYNWILDSGKVTIHNAVALRGSPRHQYFNGIIDTGINRGSAEGGTAGFKALEKGLKSLLDDSRDLEYVKSFLPPPFQESFGAAEGFLEGPMSGSSHAAPIYDAVIAAGLAACNVTSTKGLPATESELSGQDLFATFARMGFDGVTGRVDFDPITGSRSPSSAIYHLLNYVEDEERSNKTHVVFKEEVPAFMIDGEWRENAPITFNDGTSEVIPDLFPVDVNTNYLSPGMRAGGLVMCVLVLLQALGFSAWTLKLARMSGPASRVVKASQPLFLYIICAGAFIMGLSIIPLSVDSGTCGESGAGCDVACASFPWLLCLGFTAIFSALFTKTHRINIIMTAANSFKRVQVTPKDVAKPMLAMMGANILVLGLWAGLDPLRYKTQVVQLDTFERELETYGFCTSEKPLPYLLTLAFINVGSLAYAVYEAYRARHMSTEFAESEYIFKAMIGILLVCFVGIPVIIIARDTPQAYFYVFSSLIFLVASLVLDLIFIPKIFAAKKRLSKKESETSTIRLSKASLNLSSTGQQSTESRGVKIINQPKAAAELQEENKNLHIQQEQLRNEIEELKEKLRERDSPCEEARTLPSNARPEESQGVHEGVVTMSEIDQFKDEDCELGKKTEAATASFHSLK
;
A
#
# COMPACT_ATOMS: atom_id res chain seq x y z
N TYR A 1 -9.13 -39.72 21.80
CA TYR A 1 -9.43 -41.07 21.31
C TYR A 1 -10.18 -41.85 22.39
N ILE A 2 -11.51 -41.75 22.42
CA ILE A 2 -12.37 -42.65 23.19
C ILE A 2 -12.78 -43.74 22.21
N ASN A 3 -12.20 -44.92 22.37
CA ASN A 3 -12.46 -46.08 21.52
C ASN A 3 -13.74 -46.75 22.02
N ALA A 4 -14.90 -46.22 21.64
CA ALA A 4 -16.19 -46.85 21.89
C ALA A 4 -16.55 -47.72 20.67
N ARG A 5 -16.60 -49.05 20.84
CA ARG A 5 -17.28 -49.92 19.88
C ARG A 5 -18.78 -49.63 19.96
N ILE A 6 -19.28 -48.81 19.04
CA ILE A 6 -20.68 -48.42 18.98
C ILE A 6 -21.38 -49.32 17.97
N SER A 7 -22.33 -50.13 18.44
CA SER A 7 -23.24 -50.94 17.63
C SER A 7 -24.13 -50.05 16.74
N SER A 8 -24.48 -50.53 15.55
CA SER A 8 -25.27 -49.82 14.52
C SER A 8 -26.59 -49.18 14.99
N SER A 9 -27.21 -49.71 16.04
CA SER A 9 -28.42 -49.12 16.67
C SER A 9 -28.16 -47.79 17.40
N ALA A 10 -26.90 -47.45 17.69
CA ALA A 10 -26.52 -46.24 18.42
C ALA A 10 -26.00 -45.10 17.51
N ASN A 11 -25.70 -45.38 16.23
CA ASN A 11 -25.27 -44.35 15.27
C ASN A 11 -26.46 -43.60 14.64
N GLU A 12 -27.57 -44.31 14.47
CA GLU A 12 -28.95 -43.81 14.38
C GLU A 12 -29.21 -42.40 14.97
N PRO A 13 -29.40 -42.33 16.29
CA PRO A 13 -29.71 -41.07 16.98
C PRO A 13 -28.68 -39.97 16.76
N LEU A 14 -27.40 -40.34 16.60
CA LEU A 14 -26.31 -39.38 16.36
C LEU A 14 -26.44 -38.72 14.98
N LEU A 15 -26.64 -39.51 13.92
CA LEU A 15 -26.83 -39.01 12.56
C LEU A 15 -28.10 -38.16 12.45
N LYS A 16 -29.18 -38.57 13.11
CA LYS A 16 -30.39 -37.77 13.21
C LYS A 16 -30.13 -36.43 13.91
N LYS A 17 -29.42 -36.44 15.04
CA LYS A 17 -29.11 -35.21 15.77
C LYS A 17 -28.21 -34.27 14.97
N ALA A 18 -27.23 -34.82 14.27
CA ALA A 18 -26.36 -34.06 13.38
C ALA A 18 -27.11 -33.45 12.19
N TYR A 19 -28.09 -34.17 11.64
CA TYR A 19 -28.98 -33.64 10.62
C TYR A 19 -29.80 -32.44 11.16
N GLU A 20 -30.36 -32.56 12.37
CA GLU A 20 -31.10 -31.45 13.02
C GLU A 20 -30.23 -30.22 13.27
N GLU A 21 -28.92 -30.39 13.46
CA GLU A 21 -27.94 -29.29 13.61
C GLU A 21 -27.39 -28.78 12.27
N GLY A 22 -27.81 -29.35 11.14
CA GLY A 22 -27.37 -28.94 9.81
C GLY A 22 -25.95 -29.40 9.45
N ILE A 23 -25.45 -30.45 10.11
CA ILE A 23 -24.10 -30.98 9.94
C ILE A 23 -24.10 -32.24 9.05
N ALA A 24 -25.25 -32.93 8.91
CA ALA A 24 -25.42 -34.12 8.07
C ALA A 24 -26.59 -33.96 7.10
N GLY A 25 -26.54 -34.60 5.93
CA GLY A 25 -27.70 -34.70 5.03
C GLY A 25 -28.13 -33.40 4.34
N ASN A 26 -27.26 -32.38 4.30
CA ASN A 26 -27.54 -31.08 3.69
C ASN A 26 -26.85 -30.88 2.33
N GLY A 27 -26.09 -31.87 1.85
CA GLY A 27 -25.26 -31.76 0.63
C GLY A 27 -24.02 -30.86 0.74
N LEU A 28 -23.81 -30.17 1.87
CA LEU A 28 -22.62 -29.33 2.09
C LEU A 28 -21.49 -30.08 2.81
N TYR A 29 -21.84 -31.12 3.57
CA TYR A 29 -20.90 -31.93 4.33
C TYR A 29 -21.12 -33.41 4.03
N ASN A 30 -20.03 -34.16 3.90
CA ASN A 30 -20.07 -35.61 3.79
C ASN A 30 -19.54 -36.27 5.07
N TRP A 31 -20.14 -37.39 5.45
CA TRP A 31 -19.79 -38.10 6.68
C TRP A 31 -18.87 -39.27 6.38
N ILE A 32 -17.75 -39.32 7.11
CA ILE A 32 -16.81 -40.43 7.09
C ILE A 32 -16.80 -41.06 8.49
N LEU A 33 -17.10 -42.34 8.56
CA LEU A 33 -17.15 -43.14 9.77
C LEU A 33 -15.96 -44.12 9.78
N ASP A 34 -15.44 -44.42 10.97
CA ASP A 34 -14.40 -45.44 11.16
C ASP A 34 -14.87 -46.41 12.23
N SER A 35 -15.84 -47.26 11.87
CA SER A 35 -16.56 -48.10 12.85
C SER A 35 -16.54 -49.60 12.51
N GLY A 36 -15.99 -49.98 11.36
CA GLY A 36 -15.89 -51.39 10.96
C GLY A 36 -17.25 -52.01 10.62
N LYS A 37 -18.06 -51.28 9.84
CA LYS A 37 -19.39 -51.62 9.29
C LYS A 37 -20.56 -51.09 10.12
N VAL A 38 -21.02 -49.89 9.78
CA VAL A 38 -22.39 -49.47 10.12
C VAL A 38 -23.36 -50.34 9.32
N THR A 39 -24.16 -51.20 9.96
CA THR A 39 -25.20 -51.95 9.23
C THR A 39 -26.34 -51.01 8.81
N ILE A 40 -26.12 -50.27 7.72
CA ILE A 40 -27.13 -49.56 6.92
C ILE A 40 -27.57 -50.44 5.73
N HIS A 41 -26.92 -51.59 5.52
CA HIS A 41 -27.27 -52.54 4.49
C HIS A 41 -28.73 -52.99 4.61
N ASN A 42 -29.51 -52.82 3.54
CA ASN A 42 -30.97 -53.04 3.49
C ASN A 42 -31.81 -52.11 4.38
N ALA A 43 -31.25 -51.01 4.89
CA ALA A 43 -32.06 -49.98 5.53
C ALA A 43 -33.02 -49.38 4.50
N VAL A 44 -34.26 -49.15 4.93
CA VAL A 44 -35.29 -48.50 4.13
C VAL A 44 -35.58 -47.14 4.73
N ALA A 45 -35.64 -46.11 3.90
CA ALA A 45 -36.05 -44.77 4.28
C ALA A 45 -37.12 -44.23 3.33
N LEU A 46 -38.01 -43.38 3.84
CA LEU A 46 -38.94 -42.65 2.97
C LEU A 46 -38.13 -41.68 2.09
N ARG A 47 -38.41 -41.65 0.79
CA ARG A 47 -37.70 -40.78 -0.14
C ARG A 47 -37.89 -39.32 0.27
N GLY A 48 -36.79 -38.58 0.36
CA GLY A 48 -36.78 -37.18 0.80
C GLY A 48 -36.94 -36.96 2.31
N SER A 49 -37.04 -38.02 3.12
CA SER A 49 -37.02 -37.89 4.58
C SER A 49 -35.64 -37.50 5.12
N PRO A 50 -35.54 -36.95 6.34
CA PRO A 50 -34.25 -36.75 7.02
C PRO A 50 -33.39 -38.02 7.00
N ARG A 51 -33.99 -39.18 7.26
CA ARG A 51 -33.33 -40.49 7.25
C ARG A 51 -32.73 -40.84 5.89
N HIS A 52 -33.43 -40.52 4.81
CA HIS A 52 -32.88 -40.67 3.47
C HIS A 52 -31.66 -39.75 3.26
N GLN A 53 -31.78 -38.48 3.67
CA GLN A 53 -30.76 -37.47 3.45
C GLN A 53 -29.47 -37.72 4.24
N TYR A 54 -29.52 -38.05 5.53
CA TYR A 54 -28.30 -38.29 6.30
C TYR A 54 -27.65 -39.66 6.07
N PHE A 55 -28.37 -40.64 5.49
CA PHE A 55 -27.78 -41.93 5.10
C PHE A 55 -27.16 -41.93 3.72
N ASN A 56 -27.62 -41.07 2.83
CA ASN A 56 -27.10 -40.98 1.48
C ASN A 56 -25.63 -40.53 1.47
N GLY A 57 -24.79 -41.26 0.74
CA GLY A 57 -23.39 -40.90 0.54
C GLY A 57 -22.49 -41.03 1.78
N ILE A 58 -22.96 -41.68 2.85
CA ILE A 58 -22.09 -42.01 3.99
C ILE A 58 -20.93 -42.87 3.50
N ILE A 59 -19.73 -42.53 3.98
CA ILE A 59 -18.52 -43.30 3.77
C ILE A 59 -18.13 -43.96 5.10
N ASP A 60 -17.78 -45.24 5.08
CA ASP A 60 -17.30 -45.98 6.26
C ASP A 60 -15.97 -46.67 5.90
N THR A 61 -14.95 -46.43 6.71
CA THR A 61 -13.65 -47.10 6.59
C THR A 61 -13.61 -48.29 7.53
N GLY A 62 -13.00 -49.37 7.07
CA GLY A 62 -12.93 -50.58 7.87
C GLY A 62 -11.91 -51.59 7.38
N ILE A 63 -11.64 -52.57 8.25
CA ILE A 63 -10.85 -53.74 7.89
C ILE A 63 -11.72 -54.65 7.04
N ASN A 64 -11.30 -54.87 5.80
CA ASN A 64 -11.91 -55.88 4.95
C ASN A 64 -11.41 -57.25 5.39
N ARG A 65 -12.33 -58.10 5.81
CA ARG A 65 -11.99 -59.43 6.30
C ARG A 65 -11.90 -60.47 5.17
N GLY A 66 -11.65 -60.02 3.95
CA GLY A 66 -11.47 -60.84 2.76
C GLY A 66 -12.77 -61.25 2.06
N SER A 67 -13.95 -60.81 2.54
CA SER A 67 -15.25 -61.30 2.08
C SER A 67 -16.01 -60.34 1.14
N ALA A 68 -15.48 -59.14 0.86
CA ALA A 68 -16.16 -58.16 -0.01
C ALA A 68 -15.82 -58.34 -1.50
N GLU A 69 -16.65 -57.78 -2.38
CA GLU A 69 -16.35 -57.62 -3.81
C GLU A 69 -14.99 -56.91 -3.98
N GLY A 70 -14.11 -57.47 -4.81
CA GLY A 70 -12.69 -57.10 -4.89
C GLY A 70 -11.71 -58.04 -4.18
N GLY A 71 -12.20 -59.10 -3.52
CA GLY A 71 -11.40 -60.08 -2.78
C GLY A 71 -10.16 -60.62 -3.51
N THR A 72 -9.10 -60.89 -2.73
CA THR A 72 -7.82 -61.45 -3.16
C THR A 72 -8.00 -62.75 -3.97
N ALA A 73 -7.04 -63.07 -4.83
CA ALA A 73 -7.04 -64.35 -5.55
C ALA A 73 -7.12 -65.55 -4.61
N GLY A 74 -6.47 -65.46 -3.44
CA GLY A 74 -6.50 -66.49 -2.40
C GLY A 74 -7.90 -66.71 -1.81
N PHE A 75 -8.69 -65.66 -1.60
CA PHE A 75 -10.07 -65.81 -1.13
C PHE A 75 -10.95 -66.52 -2.16
N LYS A 76 -10.85 -66.15 -3.44
CA LYS A 76 -11.59 -66.82 -4.53
C LYS A 76 -11.22 -68.30 -4.64
N ALA A 77 -9.94 -68.63 -4.42
CA ALA A 77 -9.47 -70.01 -4.38
C ALA A 77 -10.04 -70.78 -3.19
N LEU A 78 -10.06 -70.17 -1.99
CA LEU A 78 -10.67 -70.75 -0.79
C LEU A 78 -12.17 -71.00 -1.01
N GLU A 79 -12.90 -70.01 -1.55
CA GLU A 79 -14.32 -70.12 -1.85
C GLU A 79 -14.59 -71.26 -2.84
N LYS A 80 -13.81 -71.35 -3.92
CA LYS A 80 -13.92 -72.43 -4.90
C LYS A 80 -13.63 -73.79 -4.26
N GLY A 81 -12.60 -73.91 -3.43
CA GLY A 81 -12.23 -75.15 -2.75
C GLY A 81 -13.31 -75.60 -1.76
N LEU A 82 -13.84 -74.70 -0.96
CA LEU A 82 -14.93 -74.99 -0.03
C LEU A 82 -16.21 -75.41 -0.76
N LYS A 83 -16.54 -74.74 -1.89
CA LYS A 83 -17.66 -75.15 -2.74
C LYS A 83 -17.46 -76.54 -3.34
N SER A 84 -16.23 -76.91 -3.72
CA SER A 84 -15.96 -78.25 -4.28
C SER A 84 -16.20 -79.40 -3.30
N LEU A 85 -16.24 -79.14 -1.98
CA LEU A 85 -16.65 -80.15 -1.00
C LEU A 85 -18.11 -80.59 -1.20
N LEU A 86 -18.95 -79.77 -1.83
CA LEU A 86 -20.32 -80.14 -2.17
C LEU A 86 -20.40 -81.11 -3.37
N ASP A 87 -19.32 -81.25 -4.14
CA ASP A 87 -19.31 -82.07 -5.35
C ASP A 87 -19.20 -83.58 -5.02
N ASP A 88 -18.55 -83.96 -3.91
CA ASP A 88 -18.42 -85.35 -3.45
C ASP A 88 -18.80 -85.52 -1.97
N SER A 89 -19.83 -86.34 -1.72
CA SER A 89 -20.30 -86.65 -0.37
C SER A 89 -19.23 -87.26 0.55
N ARG A 90 -18.22 -87.94 -0.02
CA ARG A 90 -17.13 -88.56 0.75
C ARG A 90 -16.21 -87.54 1.38
N ASP A 91 -16.00 -86.39 0.74
CA ASP A 91 -15.13 -85.33 1.24
C ASP A 91 -15.78 -84.64 2.46
N LEU A 92 -17.11 -84.45 2.42
CA LEU A 92 -17.86 -83.96 3.58
C LEU A 92 -17.80 -84.93 4.76
N GLU A 93 -17.92 -86.24 4.50
CA GLU A 93 -17.82 -87.27 5.54
C GLU A 93 -16.39 -87.34 6.12
N TYR A 94 -15.38 -87.17 5.28
CA TYR A 94 -13.99 -87.08 5.72
C TYR A 94 -13.75 -85.85 6.61
N VAL A 95 -14.23 -84.66 6.22
CA VAL A 95 -14.13 -83.45 7.06
C VAL A 95 -14.88 -83.61 8.38
N LYS A 96 -16.08 -84.23 8.35
CA LYS A 96 -16.84 -84.56 9.57
C LYS A 96 -16.03 -85.41 10.54
N SER A 97 -15.22 -86.35 10.04
CA SER A 97 -14.42 -87.23 10.90
C SER A 97 -13.39 -86.50 11.78
N PHE A 98 -12.94 -85.30 11.38
CA PHE A 98 -12.03 -84.47 12.18
C PHE A 98 -12.73 -83.65 13.27
N LEU A 99 -14.05 -83.54 13.23
CA LEU A 99 -14.80 -82.76 14.21
C LEU A 99 -15.05 -83.60 15.48
N PRO A 100 -15.08 -82.97 16.67
CA PRO A 100 -15.48 -83.68 17.89
C PRO A 100 -16.92 -84.21 17.76
N PRO A 101 -17.26 -85.37 18.38
CA PRO A 101 -18.58 -86.00 18.25
C PRO A 101 -19.80 -85.08 18.32
N PRO A 102 -19.91 -84.11 19.27
CA PRO A 102 -21.07 -83.20 19.31
C PRO A 102 -21.21 -82.26 18.10
N PHE A 103 -20.12 -82.01 17.37
CA PHE A 103 -20.12 -81.18 16.17
C PHE A 103 -20.31 -82.01 14.88
N GLN A 104 -20.08 -83.32 14.92
CA GLN A 104 -20.26 -84.20 13.75
C GLN A 104 -21.73 -84.27 13.31
N GLU A 105 -22.67 -84.29 14.28
CA GLU A 105 -24.11 -84.36 14.03
C GLU A 105 -24.69 -83.03 13.53
N SER A 106 -24.06 -81.90 13.85
CA SER A 106 -24.51 -80.55 13.45
C SER A 106 -23.80 -80.01 12.19
N PHE A 107 -22.67 -80.63 11.78
CA PHE A 107 -21.92 -80.21 10.60
C PHE A 107 -22.69 -80.52 9.31
N GLY A 108 -23.02 -79.45 8.57
CA GLY A 108 -23.85 -79.53 7.37
C GLY A 108 -25.36 -79.64 7.64
N ALA A 109 -25.80 -79.62 8.90
CA ALA A 109 -27.23 -79.62 9.26
C ALA A 109 -27.89 -78.22 9.14
N ALA A 110 -27.08 -77.16 9.14
CA ALA A 110 -27.51 -75.83 8.74
C ALA A 110 -27.40 -75.71 7.22
N GLU A 111 -28.53 -75.85 6.52
CA GLU A 111 -28.62 -75.57 5.09
C GLU A 111 -27.98 -74.20 4.77
N GLY A 112 -27.12 -74.15 3.74
CA GLY A 112 -26.66 -72.88 3.19
C GLY A 112 -25.23 -72.42 3.51
N PHE A 113 -24.44 -73.07 4.39
CA PHE A 113 -23.07 -72.60 4.67
C PHE A 113 -22.15 -72.62 3.43
N LEU A 114 -22.20 -73.72 2.66
CA LEU A 114 -21.41 -73.88 1.44
C LEU A 114 -22.18 -73.48 0.17
N GLU A 115 -23.51 -73.40 0.25
CA GLU A 115 -24.40 -73.10 -0.88
C GLU A 115 -24.66 -71.59 -1.03
N GLY A 116 -24.57 -70.82 0.06
CA GLY A 116 -24.75 -69.37 0.07
C GLY A 116 -23.50 -68.58 -0.35
N PRO A 117 -23.63 -67.27 -0.62
CA PRO A 117 -22.48 -66.41 -0.84
C PRO A 117 -21.59 -66.38 0.40
N MET A 118 -20.34 -66.86 0.29
CA MET A 118 -19.38 -66.81 1.40
C MET A 118 -18.97 -65.38 1.77
N SER A 119 -19.36 -64.39 0.99
CA SER A 119 -19.19 -62.97 1.28
C SER A 119 -19.80 -62.53 2.62
N GLY A 120 -20.82 -63.26 3.12
CA GLY A 120 -21.46 -62.99 4.42
C GLY A 120 -20.67 -63.48 5.64
N SER A 121 -19.84 -64.52 5.52
CA SER A 121 -19.03 -65.04 6.63
C SER A 121 -17.72 -64.27 6.73
N SER A 122 -17.81 -63.06 7.24
CA SER A 122 -16.68 -62.12 7.34
C SER A 122 -15.50 -62.62 8.19
N HIS A 123 -15.52 -63.81 8.78
CA HIS A 123 -14.40 -64.30 9.60
C HIS A 123 -13.69 -65.52 9.02
N ALA A 124 -14.22 -66.16 7.97
CA ALA A 124 -13.67 -67.41 7.46
C ALA A 124 -12.23 -67.28 6.95
N ALA A 125 -11.93 -66.23 6.17
CA ALA A 125 -10.62 -66.05 5.57
C ALA A 125 -9.52 -65.69 6.60
N PRO A 126 -9.74 -64.76 7.55
CA PRO A 126 -8.76 -64.51 8.62
C PRO A 126 -8.57 -65.71 9.55
N ILE A 127 -9.62 -66.51 9.80
CA ILE A 127 -9.50 -67.74 10.59
C ILE A 127 -8.62 -68.76 9.85
N TYR A 128 -8.83 -68.94 8.54
CA TYR A 128 -7.99 -69.82 7.73
C TYR A 128 -6.51 -69.40 7.82
N ASP A 129 -6.22 -68.12 7.59
CA ASP A 129 -4.84 -67.62 7.67
C ASP A 129 -4.25 -67.76 9.08
N ALA A 130 -5.05 -67.57 10.14
CA ALA A 130 -4.57 -67.77 11.51
C ALA A 130 -4.17 -69.24 11.79
N VAL A 131 -4.94 -70.21 11.28
CA VAL A 131 -4.63 -71.63 11.41
C VAL A 131 -3.36 -72.00 10.63
N ILE A 132 -3.24 -71.51 9.39
CA ILE A 132 -2.03 -71.72 8.57
C ILE A 132 -0.80 -71.09 9.24
N ALA A 133 -0.92 -69.87 9.76
CA ALA A 133 0.16 -69.18 10.47
C ALA A 133 0.65 -70.00 11.68
N ALA A 134 -0.29 -70.51 12.50
CA ALA A 134 0.05 -71.32 13.67
C ALA A 134 0.78 -72.62 13.28
N GLY A 135 0.32 -73.30 12.23
CA GLY A 135 0.95 -74.51 11.71
C GLY A 135 2.36 -74.25 11.17
N LEU A 136 2.53 -73.22 10.33
CA LEU A 136 3.83 -72.83 9.77
C LEU A 136 4.82 -72.42 10.86
N ALA A 137 4.37 -71.69 11.89
CA ALA A 137 5.20 -71.34 13.04
C ALA A 137 5.68 -72.60 13.78
N ALA A 138 4.78 -73.57 14.04
CA ALA A 138 5.13 -74.83 14.70
C ALA A 138 6.10 -75.67 13.85
N CYS A 139 5.91 -75.74 12.53
CA CYS A 139 6.83 -76.40 11.60
C CYS A 139 8.22 -75.74 11.60
N ASN A 140 8.28 -74.41 11.65
CA ASN A 140 9.56 -73.71 11.65
C ASN A 140 10.32 -73.90 12.98
N VAL A 141 9.61 -73.89 14.12
CA VAL A 141 10.22 -74.21 15.43
C VAL A 141 10.75 -75.64 15.48
N THR A 142 9.95 -76.61 15.04
CA THR A 142 10.36 -78.03 15.04
C THR A 142 11.54 -78.27 14.09
N SER A 143 11.54 -77.66 12.91
CA SER A 143 12.64 -77.73 11.96
C SER A 143 13.93 -77.08 12.46
N THR A 144 13.84 -75.93 13.13
CA THR A 144 15.02 -75.21 13.63
C THR A 144 15.65 -75.89 14.84
N LYS A 145 14.84 -76.53 15.69
CA LYS A 145 15.31 -77.27 16.88
C LYS A 145 15.62 -78.75 16.61
N GLY A 146 15.29 -79.26 15.43
CA GLY A 146 15.46 -80.69 15.09
C GLY A 146 14.62 -81.62 15.97
N LEU A 147 13.49 -81.13 16.49
CA LEU A 147 12.62 -81.88 17.39
C LEU A 147 11.88 -82.97 16.59
N PRO A 148 11.81 -84.21 17.09
CA PRO A 148 10.97 -85.25 16.48
C PRO A 148 9.50 -84.84 16.59
N ALA A 149 8.70 -85.14 15.55
CA ALA A 149 7.28 -84.73 15.42
C ALA A 149 6.36 -85.21 16.56
N THR A 150 6.88 -86.04 17.47
CA THR A 150 6.17 -86.67 18.59
C THR A 150 6.49 -86.05 19.96
N GLU A 151 7.42 -85.10 20.07
CA GLU A 151 7.82 -84.54 21.38
C GLU A 151 7.09 -83.24 21.76
N SER A 152 6.60 -83.25 23.00
CA SER A 152 5.82 -82.22 23.69
C SER A 152 6.62 -80.96 24.13
N GLU A 153 7.75 -80.66 23.50
CA GLU A 153 8.63 -79.53 23.87
C GLU A 153 8.41 -78.25 23.04
N LEU A 154 7.25 -78.10 22.38
CA LEU A 154 6.88 -76.81 21.77
C LEU A 154 6.52 -75.79 22.87
N SER A 155 7.50 -75.01 23.32
CA SER A 155 7.24 -73.90 24.26
C SER A 155 6.42 -72.80 23.57
N GLY A 156 5.40 -72.29 24.27
CA GLY A 156 4.60 -71.17 23.77
C GLY A 156 5.40 -69.91 23.49
N GLN A 157 6.54 -69.71 24.18
CA GLN A 157 7.44 -68.58 23.92
C GLN A 157 8.17 -68.71 22.58
N ASP A 158 8.64 -69.91 22.24
CA ASP A 158 9.32 -70.18 20.97
C ASP A 158 8.33 -70.09 19.80
N LEU A 159 7.11 -70.61 20.01
CA LEU A 159 6.02 -70.52 19.04
C LEU A 159 5.66 -69.05 18.79
N PHE A 160 5.45 -68.25 19.84
CA PHE A 160 5.12 -66.83 19.70
C PHE A 160 6.26 -66.03 19.04
N ALA A 161 7.51 -66.24 19.43
CA ALA A 161 8.66 -65.52 18.87
C ALA A 161 8.84 -65.80 17.37
N THR A 162 8.55 -67.03 16.93
CA THR A 162 8.59 -67.42 15.52
C THR A 162 7.38 -66.89 14.76
N PHE A 163 6.18 -67.00 15.37
CA PHE A 163 4.92 -66.49 14.84
C PHE A 163 4.98 -64.98 14.59
N ALA A 164 5.59 -64.21 15.49
CA ALA A 164 5.67 -62.76 15.37
C ALA A 164 6.68 -62.27 14.31
N ARG A 165 7.53 -63.16 13.77
CA ARG A 165 8.58 -62.83 12.77
C ARG A 165 8.38 -63.51 11.41
N MET A 166 7.38 -64.38 11.29
CA MET A 166 7.08 -65.04 10.04
C MET A 166 6.18 -64.18 9.16
N GLY A 167 6.32 -64.37 7.85
CA GLY A 167 5.42 -63.81 6.86
C GLY A 167 5.15 -64.86 5.79
N PHE A 168 3.90 -64.95 5.33
CA PHE A 168 3.50 -65.93 4.31
C PHE A 168 2.37 -65.39 3.45
N ASP A 169 2.17 -66.00 2.29
CA ASP A 169 1.09 -65.63 1.38
C ASP A 169 -0.14 -66.48 1.72
N GLY A 170 -1.13 -65.84 2.32
CA GLY A 170 -2.37 -66.45 2.78
C GLY A 170 -3.53 -66.23 1.80
N VAL A 171 -4.74 -66.62 2.23
CA VAL A 171 -5.96 -66.35 1.46
C VAL A 171 -6.28 -64.87 1.44
N THR A 172 -5.90 -64.11 2.48
CA THR A 172 -6.10 -62.65 2.56
C THR A 172 -4.89 -61.83 2.08
N GLY A 173 -4.10 -62.37 1.15
CA GLY A 173 -2.90 -61.68 0.63
C GLY A 173 -1.67 -61.96 1.48
N ARG A 174 -0.69 -61.05 1.48
CA ARG A 174 0.47 -61.20 2.35
C ARG A 174 0.02 -61.07 3.81
N VAL A 175 0.46 -62.00 4.65
CA VAL A 175 0.19 -61.97 6.09
C VAL A 175 1.52 -61.82 6.82
N ASP A 176 1.73 -60.65 7.41
CA ASP A 176 2.88 -60.36 8.25
C ASP A 176 2.40 -59.92 9.64
N PHE A 177 3.23 -60.12 10.65
CA PHE A 177 2.91 -59.80 12.04
C PHE A 177 3.83 -58.73 12.62
N ASP A 178 3.31 -57.94 13.55
CA ASP A 178 4.09 -57.03 14.36
C ASP A 178 4.91 -57.84 15.39
N PRO A 179 6.25 -57.72 15.40
CA PRO A 179 7.13 -58.50 16.27
C PRO A 179 6.94 -58.19 17.76
N ILE A 180 6.31 -57.07 18.12
CA ILE A 180 6.08 -56.63 19.50
C ILE A 180 4.70 -57.09 19.98
N THR A 181 3.65 -56.82 19.20
CA THR A 181 2.26 -57.06 19.63
C THR A 181 1.73 -58.43 19.19
N GLY A 182 2.34 -59.07 18.19
CA GLY A 182 1.82 -60.29 17.55
C GLY A 182 0.55 -60.06 16.72
N SER A 183 0.11 -58.81 16.57
CA SER A 183 -1.02 -58.45 15.72
C SER A 183 -0.61 -58.43 14.24
N ARG A 184 -1.58 -58.53 13.32
CA ARG A 184 -1.29 -58.43 11.89
C ARG A 184 -0.74 -57.03 11.58
N SER A 185 0.36 -56.96 10.84
CA SER A 185 0.97 -55.71 10.39
C SER A 185 -0.04 -54.92 9.55
N PRO A 186 -0.25 -53.61 9.81
CA PRO A 186 -1.17 -52.78 9.04
C PRO A 186 -0.89 -52.79 7.54
N SER A 187 0.39 -52.83 7.15
CA SER A 187 0.80 -52.91 5.74
C SER A 187 0.34 -54.19 5.03
N SER A 188 0.14 -55.27 5.79
CA SER A 188 -0.30 -56.56 5.28
C SER A 188 -1.82 -56.75 5.44
N ALA A 189 -2.52 -55.86 6.13
CA ALA A 189 -3.96 -55.95 6.35
C ALA A 189 -4.76 -55.40 5.17
N ILE A 190 -5.95 -55.95 4.95
CA ILE A 190 -6.85 -55.46 3.91
C ILE A 190 -7.80 -54.43 4.52
N TYR A 191 -7.91 -53.26 3.87
CA TYR A 191 -8.86 -52.22 4.25
C TYR A 191 -9.85 -51.99 3.10
N HIS A 192 -11.04 -51.50 3.42
CA HIS A 192 -12.00 -51.04 2.42
C HIS A 192 -12.51 -49.66 2.76
N LEU A 193 -12.96 -48.98 1.72
CA LEU A 193 -13.90 -47.89 1.78
C LEU A 193 -15.27 -48.47 1.42
N LEU A 194 -16.27 -48.26 2.28
CA LEU A 194 -17.67 -48.56 2.00
C LEU A 194 -18.40 -47.26 1.72
N ASN A 195 -19.27 -47.26 0.72
CA ASN A 195 -20.14 -46.13 0.42
C ASN A 195 -21.59 -46.62 0.40
N TYR A 196 -22.43 -45.98 1.21
CA TYR A 196 -23.85 -46.30 1.30
C TYR A 196 -24.63 -45.42 0.33
N VAL A 197 -25.19 -46.07 -0.68
CA VAL A 197 -25.87 -45.42 -1.80
C VAL A 197 -27.25 -46.04 -2.04
N GLU A 198 -28.10 -45.34 -2.78
CA GLU A 198 -29.39 -45.87 -3.19
C GLU A 198 -29.23 -47.10 -4.09
N ASP A 199 -29.94 -48.18 -3.74
CA ASP A 199 -30.14 -49.34 -4.58
C ASP A 199 -31.29 -49.06 -5.55
N GLU A 200 -30.98 -48.62 -6.77
CA GLU A 200 -31.98 -48.24 -7.77
C GLU A 200 -32.91 -49.41 -8.16
N GLU A 201 -32.43 -50.66 -8.10
CA GLU A 201 -33.21 -51.83 -8.49
C GLU A 201 -34.28 -52.17 -7.45
N ARG A 202 -33.96 -51.95 -6.17
CA ARG A 202 -34.85 -52.27 -5.05
C ARG A 202 -35.63 -51.07 -4.53
N SER A 203 -35.23 -49.86 -4.90
CA SER A 203 -35.90 -48.63 -4.50
C SER A 203 -37.14 -48.33 -5.36
N ASN A 204 -38.03 -47.50 -4.84
CA ASN A 204 -39.23 -47.07 -5.55
C ASN A 204 -39.51 -45.57 -5.34
N LYS A 205 -40.61 -45.07 -5.91
CA LYS A 205 -40.95 -43.63 -5.84
C LYS A 205 -41.15 -43.10 -4.41
N THR A 206 -41.47 -43.95 -3.43
CA THR A 206 -41.80 -43.55 -2.06
C THR A 206 -40.74 -43.98 -1.04
N HIS A 207 -39.95 -45.01 -1.32
CA HIS A 207 -38.97 -45.61 -0.43
C HIS A 207 -37.64 -45.82 -1.14
N VAL A 208 -36.57 -45.50 -0.43
CA VAL A 208 -35.19 -45.74 -0.84
C VAL A 208 -34.64 -46.89 -0.02
N VAL A 209 -34.07 -47.87 -0.70
CA VAL A 209 -33.33 -49.00 -0.12
C VAL A 209 -31.85 -48.70 -0.29
N PHE A 210 -31.07 -48.81 0.78
CA PHE A 210 -29.63 -48.59 0.72
C PHE A 210 -28.85 -49.88 0.45
N LYS A 211 -27.93 -49.83 -0.50
CA LYS A 211 -26.91 -50.85 -0.73
C LYS A 211 -25.55 -50.37 -0.23
N GLU A 212 -24.67 -51.34 -0.01
CA GLU A 212 -23.27 -51.13 0.33
C GLU A 212 -22.47 -51.35 -0.95
N GLU A 213 -21.78 -50.31 -1.41
CA GLU A 213 -20.78 -50.43 -2.47
C GLU A 213 -19.39 -50.30 -1.87
N VAL A 214 -18.40 -50.88 -2.56
CA VAL A 214 -16.99 -50.79 -2.20
C VAL A 214 -16.28 -49.95 -3.25
N PRO A 215 -16.16 -48.61 -3.08
CA PRO A 215 -15.48 -47.77 -4.07
C PRO A 215 -13.99 -48.05 -4.18
N ALA A 216 -13.33 -48.36 -3.06
CA ALA A 216 -11.90 -48.61 -3.02
C ALA A 216 -11.54 -49.60 -1.92
N PHE A 217 -10.44 -50.32 -2.11
CA PHE A 217 -9.87 -51.21 -1.10
C PHE A 217 -8.35 -51.16 -1.14
N MET A 218 -7.71 -51.38 0.01
CA MET A 218 -6.27 -51.44 0.14
C MET A 218 -5.83 -52.89 0.35
N ILE A 219 -4.94 -53.39 -0.51
CA ILE A 219 -4.31 -54.73 -0.41
C ILE A 219 -2.80 -54.54 -0.51
N ASP A 220 -2.05 -55.17 0.39
CA ASP A 220 -0.58 -55.12 0.43
C ASP A 220 -0.03 -53.67 0.46
N GLY A 221 -0.74 -52.75 1.14
CA GLY A 221 -0.37 -51.34 1.26
C GLY A 221 -0.72 -50.46 0.06
N GLU A 222 -1.34 -51.01 -0.99
CA GLU A 222 -1.74 -50.25 -2.18
C GLU A 222 -3.26 -50.13 -2.29
N TRP A 223 -3.74 -48.89 -2.48
CA TRP A 223 -5.16 -48.62 -2.77
C TRP A 223 -5.51 -48.97 -4.20
N ARG A 224 -6.65 -49.63 -4.39
CA ARG A 224 -7.23 -49.97 -5.68
C ARG A 224 -8.67 -49.47 -5.75
N GLU A 225 -8.96 -48.74 -6.81
CA GLU A 225 -10.30 -48.24 -7.09
C GLU A 225 -11.15 -49.32 -7.78
N ASN A 226 -12.43 -49.35 -7.45
CA ASN A 226 -13.40 -50.34 -7.90
C ASN A 226 -14.71 -49.69 -8.38
N ALA A 227 -15.15 -48.60 -7.74
CA ALA A 227 -16.32 -47.83 -8.14
C ALA A 227 -16.15 -46.34 -7.75
N PRO A 228 -16.84 -45.39 -8.42
CA PRO A 228 -16.83 -43.99 -8.00
C PRO A 228 -17.51 -43.83 -6.63
N ILE A 229 -17.02 -42.88 -5.84
CA ILE A 229 -17.66 -42.48 -4.58
C ILE A 229 -18.86 -41.58 -4.91
N THR A 230 -19.96 -41.77 -4.22
CA THR A 230 -21.11 -40.86 -4.23
C THR A 230 -21.19 -40.14 -2.89
N PHE A 231 -21.13 -38.81 -2.93
CA PHE A 231 -21.26 -37.94 -1.75
C PHE A 231 -22.73 -37.66 -1.42
N ASN A 232 -22.96 -37.02 -0.28
CA ASN A 232 -24.30 -36.74 0.24
C ASN A 232 -25.20 -35.94 -0.72
N ASP A 233 -24.60 -35.07 -1.53
CA ASP A 233 -25.26 -34.25 -2.57
C ASP A 233 -25.60 -35.05 -3.85
N GLY A 234 -25.19 -36.32 -3.92
CA GLY A 234 -25.38 -37.20 -5.08
C GLY A 234 -24.34 -37.02 -6.18
N THR A 235 -23.31 -36.19 -5.98
CA THR A 235 -22.21 -36.05 -6.93
C THR A 235 -21.07 -37.02 -6.60
N SER A 236 -20.16 -37.21 -7.56
CA SER A 236 -18.89 -37.91 -7.35
C SER A 236 -17.70 -36.95 -7.32
N GLU A 237 -17.94 -35.65 -7.28
CA GLU A 237 -16.89 -34.63 -7.21
C GLU A 237 -16.44 -34.45 -5.76
N VAL A 238 -15.13 -34.44 -5.54
CA VAL A 238 -14.56 -34.26 -4.21
C VAL A 238 -14.95 -32.89 -3.68
N ILE A 239 -15.67 -32.86 -2.57
CA ILE A 239 -16.02 -31.62 -1.88
C ILE A 239 -14.72 -30.96 -1.39
N PRO A 240 -14.43 -29.69 -1.75
CA PRO A 240 -13.23 -29.02 -1.31
C PRO A 240 -13.22 -28.85 0.22
N ASP A 241 -12.05 -29.03 0.83
CA ASP A 241 -11.86 -28.98 2.30
C ASP A 241 -12.30 -27.64 2.94
N LEU A 242 -12.29 -26.56 2.16
CA LEU A 242 -12.65 -25.21 2.61
C LEU A 242 -13.45 -24.47 1.54
N PHE A 243 -14.45 -23.70 1.96
CA PHE A 243 -15.20 -22.81 1.06
C PHE A 243 -14.30 -21.72 0.45
N PRO A 244 -14.53 -21.32 -0.81
CA PRO A 244 -13.81 -20.19 -1.40
C PRO A 244 -14.09 -18.92 -0.59
N VAL A 245 -13.06 -18.10 -0.40
CA VAL A 245 -13.15 -16.83 0.32
C VAL A 245 -13.18 -15.70 -0.70
N ASP A 246 -14.22 -14.88 -0.65
CA ASP A 246 -14.27 -13.61 -1.36
C ASP A 246 -13.40 -12.59 -0.62
N VAL A 247 -12.17 -12.38 -1.09
CA VAL A 247 -11.23 -11.41 -0.50
C VAL A 247 -11.64 -9.99 -0.88
N ASN A 248 -11.92 -9.14 0.12
CA ASN A 248 -12.13 -7.71 -0.10
C ASN A 248 -10.78 -6.99 -0.19
N THR A 249 -10.41 -6.55 -1.38
CA THR A 249 -9.11 -5.92 -1.66
C THR A 249 -9.08 -4.40 -1.51
N ASN A 250 -10.18 -3.79 -1.07
CA ASN A 250 -10.33 -2.34 -0.88
C ASN A 250 -9.85 -1.47 -2.07
N TYR A 251 -10.12 -1.92 -3.30
CA TYR A 251 -9.80 -1.18 -4.50
C TYR A 251 -10.47 0.20 -4.54
N LEU A 252 -9.87 1.10 -5.32
CA LEU A 252 -10.48 2.41 -5.53
C LEU A 252 -11.82 2.21 -6.23
N SER A 253 -12.89 2.70 -5.60
CA SER A 253 -14.20 2.66 -6.24
C SER A 253 -14.15 3.44 -7.57
N PRO A 254 -14.84 2.96 -8.62
CA PRO A 254 -14.81 3.60 -9.94
C PRO A 254 -15.17 5.08 -9.91
N GLY A 255 -16.12 5.47 -9.04
CA GLY A 255 -16.54 6.86 -8.87
C GLY A 255 -15.45 7.74 -8.27
N MET A 256 -14.74 7.27 -7.24
CA MET A 256 -13.65 8.04 -6.61
C MET A 256 -12.48 8.20 -7.58
N ARG A 257 -12.11 7.11 -8.28
CA ARG A 257 -11.07 7.13 -9.30
C ARG A 257 -11.40 8.10 -10.44
N ALA A 258 -12.64 8.05 -10.94
CA ALA A 258 -13.11 8.99 -11.95
C ALA A 258 -13.02 10.45 -11.46
N GLY A 259 -13.41 10.73 -10.21
CA GLY A 259 -13.29 12.05 -9.61
C GLY A 259 -11.86 12.60 -9.62
N GLY A 260 -10.88 11.79 -9.18
CA GLY A 260 -9.47 12.20 -9.21
C GLY A 260 -8.93 12.40 -10.63
N LEU A 261 -9.27 11.51 -11.58
CA LEU A 261 -8.86 11.66 -12.98
C LEU A 261 -9.49 12.88 -13.66
N VAL A 262 -10.73 13.22 -13.32
CA VAL A 262 -11.36 14.47 -13.78
C VAL A 262 -10.58 15.69 -13.26
N MET A 263 -10.19 15.70 -11.98
CA MET A 263 -9.33 16.76 -11.44
C MET A 263 -7.99 16.86 -12.19
N CYS A 264 -7.36 15.71 -12.51
CA CYS A 264 -6.16 15.68 -13.34
C CYS A 264 -6.39 16.35 -14.69
N VAL A 265 -7.41 15.92 -15.44
CA VAL A 265 -7.74 16.47 -16.77
C VAL A 265 -8.00 17.97 -16.69
N LEU A 266 -8.70 18.47 -15.67
CA LEU A 266 -8.95 19.89 -15.47
C LEU A 266 -7.65 20.69 -15.31
N VAL A 267 -6.70 20.22 -14.49
CA VAL A 267 -5.38 20.88 -14.33
C VAL A 267 -4.61 20.90 -15.64
N LEU A 268 -4.58 19.77 -16.36
CA LEU A 268 -3.86 19.69 -17.64
C LEU A 268 -4.46 20.66 -18.67
N LEU A 269 -5.79 20.70 -18.79
CA LEU A 269 -6.49 21.63 -19.68
C LEU A 269 -6.27 23.09 -19.28
N GLN A 270 -6.26 23.40 -17.99
CA GLN A 270 -6.00 24.75 -17.48
C GLN A 270 -4.56 25.19 -17.79
N ALA A 271 -3.57 24.34 -17.55
CA ALA A 271 -2.16 24.60 -17.84
C ALA A 271 -1.90 24.78 -19.35
N LEU A 272 -2.48 23.92 -20.19
CA LEU A 272 -2.39 24.02 -21.65
C LEU A 272 -3.13 25.25 -22.17
N GLY A 273 -4.32 25.54 -21.63
CA GLY A 273 -5.12 26.71 -21.98
C GLY A 273 -4.40 28.03 -21.69
N PHE A 274 -3.81 28.18 -20.50
CA PHE A 274 -3.03 29.36 -20.15
C PHE A 274 -1.71 29.45 -20.91
N SER A 275 -1.06 28.31 -21.23
CA SER A 275 0.10 28.28 -22.12
C SER A 275 -0.25 28.75 -23.54
N ALA A 276 -1.33 28.23 -24.12
CA ALA A 276 -1.81 28.62 -25.45
C ALA A 276 -2.24 30.10 -25.48
N TRP A 277 -2.90 30.59 -24.43
CA TRP A 277 -3.24 32.00 -24.27
C TRP A 277 -1.98 32.88 -24.25
N THR A 278 -0.96 32.48 -23.50
CA THR A 278 0.33 33.17 -23.42
C THR A 278 1.04 33.22 -24.78
N LEU A 279 1.05 32.09 -25.51
CA LEU A 279 1.62 32.01 -26.87
C LEU A 279 0.88 32.93 -27.85
N LYS A 280 -0.46 32.91 -27.84
CA LYS A 280 -1.30 33.73 -28.71
C LYS A 280 -1.04 35.22 -28.50
N LEU A 281 -1.02 35.69 -27.26
CA LEU A 281 -0.76 37.10 -26.95
C LEU A 281 0.71 37.50 -27.16
N ALA A 282 1.66 36.58 -26.97
CA ALA A 282 3.08 36.85 -27.23
C ALA A 282 3.36 37.05 -28.73
N ARG A 283 2.71 36.28 -29.60
CA ARG A 283 2.83 36.39 -31.07
C ARG A 283 2.07 37.57 -31.67
N MET A 284 0.93 37.95 -31.08
CA MET A 284 0.11 39.06 -31.59
C MET A 284 0.86 40.40 -31.50
N SER A 285 0.82 41.20 -32.57
CA SER A 285 1.34 42.57 -32.55
C SER A 285 0.28 43.55 -32.05
N GLY A 286 0.36 43.92 -30.76
CA GLY A 286 -0.61 44.84 -30.15
C GLY A 286 -0.33 45.23 -28.69
N PRO A 287 -1.13 46.12 -28.08
CA PRO A 287 -0.94 46.56 -26.69
C PRO A 287 -1.14 45.44 -25.66
N ALA A 288 -1.92 44.40 -25.98
CA ALA A 288 -2.04 43.19 -25.16
C ALA A 288 -0.72 42.42 -25.05
N SER A 289 0.07 42.36 -26.12
CA SER A 289 1.38 41.67 -26.12
C SER A 289 2.37 42.30 -25.16
N ARG A 290 2.24 43.62 -24.87
CA ARG A 290 3.09 44.30 -23.89
C ARG A 290 2.86 43.78 -22.47
N VAL A 291 1.64 43.32 -22.14
CA VAL A 291 1.35 42.74 -20.82
C VAL A 291 2.15 41.45 -20.61
N VAL A 292 2.08 40.52 -21.58
CA VAL A 292 2.78 39.24 -21.51
C VAL A 292 4.31 39.42 -21.60
N LYS A 293 4.79 40.32 -22.47
CA LYS A 293 6.22 40.61 -22.61
C LYS A 293 6.81 41.26 -21.35
N ALA A 294 6.05 42.15 -20.69
CA ALA A 294 6.49 42.78 -19.43
C ALA A 294 6.60 41.75 -18.29
N SER A 295 5.67 40.80 -18.21
CA SER A 295 5.67 39.76 -17.17
C SER A 295 6.65 38.59 -17.41
N GLN A 296 7.46 38.67 -18.46
CA GLN A 296 8.49 37.71 -18.85
C GLN A 296 7.92 36.31 -19.17
N PRO A 297 7.68 35.98 -20.45
CA PRO A 297 6.92 34.79 -20.84
C PRO A 297 7.58 33.47 -20.42
N LEU A 298 8.91 33.44 -20.28
CA LEU A 298 9.64 32.24 -19.83
C LEU A 298 9.15 31.75 -18.45
N PHE A 299 8.90 32.65 -17.50
CA PHE A 299 8.39 32.27 -16.18
C PHE A 299 6.96 31.75 -16.21
N LEU A 300 6.11 32.32 -17.08
CA LEU A 300 4.74 31.85 -17.26
C LEU A 300 4.68 30.42 -17.82
N TYR A 301 5.58 30.09 -18.76
CA TYR A 301 5.69 28.73 -19.28
C TYR A 301 6.22 27.74 -18.22
N ILE A 302 7.20 28.14 -17.40
CA ILE A 302 7.69 27.27 -16.31
C ILE A 302 6.57 26.98 -15.29
N ILE A 303 5.77 27.98 -14.91
CA ILE A 303 4.63 27.77 -14.01
C ILE A 303 3.60 26.82 -14.63
N CYS A 304 3.27 26.99 -15.91
CA CYS A 304 2.34 26.06 -16.58
C CYS A 304 2.91 24.65 -16.70
N ALA A 305 4.19 24.51 -17.06
CA ALA A 305 4.85 23.21 -17.15
C ALA A 305 4.93 22.52 -15.78
N GLY A 306 5.23 23.27 -14.72
CA GLY A 306 5.22 22.75 -13.35
C GLY A 306 3.84 22.28 -12.90
N ALA A 307 2.79 23.07 -13.18
CA ALA A 307 1.41 22.69 -12.87
C ALA A 307 0.95 21.47 -13.69
N PHE A 308 1.37 21.36 -14.95
CA PHE A 308 1.11 20.20 -15.80
C PHE A 308 1.78 18.94 -15.23
N ILE A 309 3.08 19.00 -14.91
CA ILE A 309 3.83 17.87 -14.33
C ILE A 309 3.24 17.46 -12.97
N MET A 310 2.88 18.45 -12.14
CA MET A 310 2.24 18.18 -10.85
C MET A 310 0.85 17.53 -11.05
N GLY A 311 0.05 17.98 -12.01
CA GLY A 311 -1.24 17.37 -12.34
C GLY A 311 -1.10 15.93 -12.82
N LEU A 312 -0.04 15.61 -13.58
CA LEU A 312 0.25 14.23 -14.00
C LEU A 312 0.52 13.28 -12.83
N SER A 313 0.96 13.77 -11.66
CA SER A 313 1.19 12.92 -10.48
C SER A 313 -0.10 12.25 -9.96
N ILE A 314 -1.28 12.77 -10.30
CA ILE A 314 -2.56 12.14 -9.94
C ILE A 314 -2.75 10.80 -10.66
N ILE A 315 -2.16 10.62 -11.84
CA ILE A 315 -2.28 9.38 -12.62
C ILE A 315 -1.65 8.19 -11.88
N PRO A 316 -0.35 8.18 -11.52
CA PRO A 316 0.22 7.07 -10.78
C PRO A 316 -0.40 6.90 -9.39
N LEU A 317 -0.91 7.97 -8.77
CA LEU A 317 -1.65 7.88 -7.52
C LEU A 317 -3.00 7.13 -7.68
N SER A 318 -3.59 7.13 -8.88
CA SER A 318 -4.87 6.47 -9.19
C SER A 318 -4.76 4.99 -9.60
N VAL A 319 -3.56 4.43 -9.52
CA VAL A 319 -3.24 3.06 -9.92
C VAL A 319 -3.27 2.15 -8.69
N ASP A 320 -4.07 1.09 -8.74
CA ASP A 320 -4.15 0.02 -7.75
C ASP A 320 -3.87 -1.36 -8.39
N SER A 321 -3.75 -2.41 -7.58
CA SER A 321 -3.40 -3.76 -8.06
C SER A 321 -4.42 -4.34 -9.05
N GLY A 322 -5.69 -3.91 -9.00
CA GLY A 322 -6.68 -4.25 -10.02
C GLY A 322 -6.34 -3.72 -11.43
N THR A 323 -5.41 -2.76 -11.54
CA THR A 323 -5.06 -2.09 -12.81
C THR A 323 -3.64 -2.38 -13.29
N CYS A 324 -2.80 -2.97 -12.45
CA CYS A 324 -1.38 -3.19 -12.72
C CYS A 324 -1.07 -4.49 -13.47
N GLY A 325 -2.09 -5.32 -13.74
CA GLY A 325 -1.91 -6.67 -14.29
C GLY A 325 -1.22 -7.61 -13.29
N GLU A 326 -1.18 -8.90 -13.63
CA GLU A 326 -0.67 -9.96 -12.74
C GLU A 326 0.80 -9.80 -12.38
N SER A 327 1.61 -9.14 -13.22
CA SER A 327 3.06 -9.02 -13.01
C SER A 327 3.45 -8.01 -11.92
N GLY A 328 2.53 -7.17 -11.42
CA GLY A 328 2.77 -6.19 -10.34
C GLY A 328 3.74 -5.03 -10.68
N ALA A 329 4.56 -5.16 -11.73
CA ALA A 329 5.58 -4.20 -12.12
C ALA A 329 5.01 -2.80 -12.45
N GLY A 330 3.79 -2.73 -12.99
CA GLY A 330 3.11 -1.46 -13.25
C GLY A 330 2.84 -0.66 -11.97
N CYS A 331 2.52 -1.34 -10.87
CA CYS A 331 2.25 -0.72 -9.57
C CYS A 331 3.51 -0.17 -8.93
N ASP A 332 4.63 -0.90 -9.03
CA ASP A 332 5.93 -0.42 -8.57
C ASP A 332 6.37 0.85 -9.31
N VAL A 333 6.20 0.88 -10.64
CA VAL A 333 6.53 2.07 -11.45
C VAL A 333 5.63 3.25 -11.08
N ALA A 334 4.34 3.00 -10.85
CA ALA A 334 3.41 4.02 -10.37
C ALA A 334 3.84 4.58 -9.00
N CYS A 335 4.11 3.70 -8.02
CA CYS A 335 4.61 4.08 -6.70
C CYS A 335 5.89 4.92 -6.77
N ALA A 336 6.84 4.53 -7.62
CA ALA A 336 8.08 5.26 -7.78
C ALA A 336 7.88 6.61 -8.48
N SER A 337 7.04 6.69 -9.52
CA SER A 337 6.86 7.91 -10.32
C SER A 337 6.08 9.02 -9.63
N PHE A 338 5.20 8.68 -8.69
CA PHE A 338 4.39 9.66 -7.95
C PHE A 338 5.20 10.78 -7.26
N PRO A 339 6.15 10.48 -6.36
CA PRO A 339 6.93 11.52 -5.67
C PRO A 339 7.79 12.35 -6.65
N TRP A 340 8.27 11.75 -7.75
CA TRP A 340 9.02 12.46 -8.77
C TRP A 340 8.18 13.53 -9.47
N LEU A 341 7.00 13.16 -9.98
CA LEU A 341 6.12 14.11 -10.66
C LEU A 341 5.63 15.21 -9.71
N LEU A 342 5.26 14.86 -8.49
CA LEU A 342 4.79 15.81 -7.49
C LEU A 342 5.88 16.83 -7.13
N CYS A 343 7.06 16.35 -6.72
CA CYS A 343 8.17 17.22 -6.30
C CYS A 343 8.72 18.06 -7.45
N LEU A 344 8.96 17.47 -8.63
CA LEU A 344 9.49 18.24 -9.76
C LEU A 344 8.51 19.32 -10.24
N GLY A 345 7.21 19.00 -10.29
CA GLY A 345 6.16 19.96 -10.62
C GLY A 345 6.11 21.10 -9.60
N PHE A 346 6.13 20.76 -8.30
CA PHE A 346 6.13 21.73 -7.21
C PHE A 346 7.36 22.64 -7.23
N THR A 347 8.56 22.07 -7.33
CA THR A 347 9.80 22.82 -7.37
C THR A 347 9.86 23.72 -8.61
N ALA A 348 9.35 23.31 -9.77
CA ALA A 348 9.29 24.16 -10.96
C ALA A 348 8.40 25.41 -10.76
N ILE A 349 7.20 25.22 -10.21
CA ILE A 349 6.29 26.35 -9.90
C ILE A 349 6.94 27.28 -8.87
N PHE A 350 7.36 26.71 -7.75
CA PHE A 350 7.88 27.47 -6.62
C PHE A 350 9.14 28.24 -7.00
N SER A 351 10.10 27.59 -7.66
CA SER A 351 11.35 28.23 -8.07
C SER A 351 11.12 29.38 -9.06
N ALA A 352 10.13 29.29 -9.95
CA ALA A 352 9.74 30.40 -10.83
C ALA A 352 9.20 31.61 -10.05
N LEU A 353 8.33 31.36 -9.05
CA LEU A 353 7.77 32.41 -8.19
C LEU A 353 8.83 33.05 -7.28
N PHE A 354 9.69 32.23 -6.69
CA PHE A 354 10.81 32.69 -5.86
C PHE A 354 11.79 33.55 -6.67
N THR A 355 12.23 33.07 -7.83
CA THR A 355 13.14 33.77 -8.73
C THR A 355 12.62 35.16 -9.10
N LYS A 356 11.32 35.23 -9.42
CA LYS A 356 10.66 36.48 -9.78
C LYS A 356 10.59 37.47 -8.61
N THR A 357 10.28 36.96 -7.42
CA THR A 357 10.19 37.76 -6.19
C THR A 357 11.57 38.26 -5.76
N HIS A 358 12.58 37.39 -5.79
CA HIS A 358 13.96 37.73 -5.45
C HIS A 358 14.52 38.81 -6.38
N ARG A 359 14.25 38.71 -7.69
CA ARG A 359 14.63 39.76 -8.64
C ARG A 359 13.97 41.11 -8.32
N ILE A 360 12.68 41.10 -7.95
CA ILE A 360 11.97 42.33 -7.54
C ILE A 360 12.64 42.93 -6.30
N ASN A 361 12.97 42.11 -5.30
CA ASN A 361 13.65 42.55 -4.09
C ASN A 361 15.05 43.14 -4.35
N ILE A 362 15.84 42.53 -5.24
CA ILE A 362 17.15 43.08 -5.63
C ILE A 362 17.00 44.44 -6.30
N ILE A 363 16.11 44.55 -7.29
CA ILE A 363 15.90 45.80 -8.03
C ILE A 363 15.38 46.90 -7.09
N MET A 364 14.47 46.56 -6.18
CA MET A 364 13.91 47.51 -5.22
C MET A 364 14.96 47.96 -4.19
N THR A 365 15.75 47.04 -3.65
CA THR A 365 16.83 47.38 -2.71
C THR A 365 17.88 48.26 -3.39
N ALA A 366 18.24 47.95 -4.63
CA ALA A 366 19.15 48.77 -5.43
C ALA A 366 18.57 50.16 -5.73
N ALA A 367 17.26 50.27 -6.00
CA ALA A 367 16.57 51.54 -6.20
C ALA A 367 16.57 52.40 -4.91
N ASN A 368 16.30 51.80 -3.75
CA ASN A 368 16.36 52.49 -2.45
C ASN A 368 17.78 52.98 -2.10
N SER A 369 18.81 52.28 -2.58
CA SER A 369 20.22 52.69 -2.45
C SER A 369 20.74 53.52 -3.62
N PHE A 370 19.86 54.02 -4.51
CA PHE A 370 20.20 54.79 -5.73
C PHE A 370 21.27 54.14 -6.64
N LYS A 371 21.40 52.81 -6.60
CA LYS A 371 22.36 52.03 -7.38
C LYS A 371 21.68 51.40 -8.59
N ARG A 372 22.17 51.68 -9.80
CA ARG A 372 21.66 51.06 -11.02
C ARG A 372 22.18 49.62 -11.14
N VAL A 373 21.34 48.64 -10.85
CA VAL A 373 21.65 47.21 -11.00
C VAL A 373 20.82 46.61 -12.12
N GLN A 374 21.48 46.02 -13.13
CA GLN A 374 20.82 45.21 -14.15
C GLN A 374 20.93 43.73 -13.78
N VAL A 375 19.80 43.14 -13.36
CA VAL A 375 19.74 41.71 -13.06
C VAL A 375 19.55 40.93 -14.36
N THR A 376 20.55 40.13 -14.73
CA THR A 376 20.50 39.29 -15.93
C THR A 376 19.71 38.01 -15.66
N PRO A 377 18.94 37.47 -16.63
CA PRO A 377 18.20 36.21 -16.45
C PRO A 377 19.05 35.02 -15.96
N LYS A 378 20.34 35.01 -16.31
CA LYS A 378 21.31 33.97 -15.92
C LYS A 378 21.60 33.95 -14.41
N ASP A 379 21.58 35.10 -13.73
CA ASP A 379 21.89 35.18 -12.30
C ASP A 379 20.76 34.63 -11.44
N VAL A 380 19.53 34.80 -11.92
CA VAL A 380 18.32 34.32 -11.25
C VAL A 380 18.02 32.85 -11.57
N ALA A 381 18.57 32.30 -12.66
CA ALA A 381 18.46 30.88 -12.98
C ALA A 381 19.30 29.97 -12.06
N LYS A 382 20.39 30.47 -11.48
CA LYS A 382 21.29 29.71 -10.58
C LYS A 382 20.56 29.15 -9.34
N PRO A 383 19.86 29.95 -8.51
CA PRO A 383 19.16 29.42 -7.33
C PRO A 383 18.02 28.46 -7.70
N MET A 384 17.35 28.68 -8.83
CA MET A 384 16.33 27.77 -9.36
C MET A 384 16.92 26.41 -9.72
N LEU A 385 18.06 26.39 -10.43
CA LEU A 385 18.75 25.15 -10.82
C LEU A 385 19.29 24.41 -9.58
N ALA A 386 19.79 25.14 -8.59
CA ALA A 386 20.28 24.57 -7.34
C ALA A 386 19.16 23.87 -6.55
N MET A 387 17.98 24.52 -6.41
CA MET A 387 16.83 23.93 -5.70
C MET A 387 16.28 22.69 -6.42
N MET A 388 16.18 22.75 -7.76
CA MET A 388 15.77 21.61 -8.57
C MET A 388 16.79 20.46 -8.48
N GLY A 389 18.09 20.78 -8.56
CA GLY A 389 19.17 19.80 -8.42
C GLY A 389 19.18 19.12 -7.06
N ALA A 390 18.94 19.85 -5.97
CA ALA A 390 18.83 19.29 -4.62
C ALA A 390 17.66 18.29 -4.52
N ASN A 391 16.49 18.62 -5.08
CA ASN A 391 15.35 17.70 -5.12
C ASN A 391 15.62 16.45 -5.95
N ILE A 392 16.22 16.60 -7.14
CA ILE A 392 16.61 15.48 -8.00
C ILE A 392 17.63 14.58 -7.30
N LEU A 393 18.59 15.15 -6.58
CA LEU A 393 19.58 14.40 -5.82
C LEU A 393 18.91 13.54 -4.74
N VAL A 394 18.04 14.14 -3.92
CA VAL A 394 17.36 13.42 -2.83
C VAL A 394 16.43 12.34 -3.38
N LEU A 395 15.66 12.63 -4.42
CA LEU A 395 14.79 11.64 -5.07
C LEU A 395 15.59 10.53 -5.77
N GLY A 396 16.72 10.87 -6.37
CA GLY A 396 17.64 9.91 -6.99
C GLY A 396 18.27 8.98 -5.96
N LEU A 397 18.70 9.51 -4.82
CA LEU A 397 19.17 8.72 -3.69
C LEU A 397 18.07 7.82 -3.13
N TRP A 398 16.84 8.32 -3.00
CA TRP A 398 15.71 7.51 -2.54
C TRP A 398 15.41 6.37 -3.52
N ALA A 399 15.34 6.67 -4.81
CA ALA A 399 15.08 5.67 -5.86
C ALA A 399 16.21 4.62 -5.99
N GLY A 400 17.47 5.01 -5.75
CA GLY A 400 18.62 4.13 -5.88
C GLY A 400 18.95 3.30 -4.64
N LEU A 401 18.75 3.86 -3.44
CA LEU A 401 19.13 3.21 -2.18
C LEU A 401 17.96 2.51 -1.47
N ASP A 402 16.75 3.08 -1.54
CA ASP A 402 15.56 2.57 -0.84
C ASP A 402 14.30 2.77 -1.71
N PRO A 403 14.18 2.07 -2.86
CA PRO A 403 13.11 2.29 -3.82
C PRO A 403 11.73 2.02 -3.21
N LEU A 404 10.76 2.89 -3.51
CA LEU A 404 9.36 2.64 -3.14
C LEU A 404 8.83 1.44 -3.92
N ARG A 405 8.24 0.50 -3.20
CA ARG A 405 7.57 -0.68 -3.75
C ARG A 405 6.11 -0.69 -3.35
N TYR A 406 5.28 -1.22 -4.24
CA TYR A 406 3.88 -1.50 -3.93
C TYR A 406 3.82 -2.74 -3.02
N LYS A 407 3.17 -2.60 -1.87
CA LYS A 407 2.93 -3.70 -0.93
C LYS A 407 1.46 -3.78 -0.57
N THR A 408 1.00 -4.99 -0.29
CA THR A 408 -0.35 -5.26 0.21
C THR A 408 -0.27 -5.53 1.70
N GLN A 409 -1.19 -4.95 2.48
CA GLN A 409 -1.34 -5.23 3.90
C GLN A 409 -2.66 -5.97 4.14
N VAL A 410 -2.61 -7.03 4.96
CA VAL A 410 -3.79 -7.76 5.42
C VAL A 410 -4.38 -7.03 6.62
N VAL A 411 -5.66 -6.70 6.53
CA VAL A 411 -6.44 -6.03 7.58
C VAL A 411 -7.13 -7.05 8.46
N GLN A 412 -7.73 -8.06 7.84
CA GLN A 412 -8.54 -9.06 8.52
C GLN A 412 -8.25 -10.47 8.01
N LEU A 413 -8.17 -11.41 8.94
CA LEU A 413 -8.00 -12.84 8.70
C LEU A 413 -9.25 -13.58 9.21
N ASP A 414 -9.58 -14.71 8.60
CA ASP A 414 -10.61 -15.63 9.10
C ASP A 414 -10.07 -16.57 10.19
N THR A 415 -10.94 -17.44 10.73
CA THR A 415 -10.56 -18.43 11.77
C THR A 415 -9.54 -19.46 11.28
N PHE A 416 -9.34 -19.59 9.97
CA PHE A 416 -8.39 -20.49 9.32
C PHE A 416 -7.15 -19.74 8.79
N GLU A 417 -6.91 -18.51 9.25
CA GLU A 417 -5.79 -17.65 8.84
C GLU A 417 -5.78 -17.28 7.34
N ARG A 418 -6.94 -17.27 6.69
CA ARG A 418 -7.11 -16.82 5.31
C ARG A 418 -7.45 -15.34 5.26
N GLU A 419 -6.95 -14.64 4.24
CA GLU A 419 -7.13 -13.20 4.08
C GLU A 419 -8.60 -12.86 3.72
N LEU A 420 -9.26 -12.04 4.54
CA LEU A 420 -10.61 -11.54 4.28
C LEU A 420 -10.59 -10.13 3.71
N GLU A 421 -9.69 -9.30 4.21
CA GLU A 421 -9.61 -7.90 3.83
C GLU A 421 -8.15 -7.47 3.66
N THR A 422 -7.84 -6.82 2.53
CA THR A 422 -6.51 -6.32 2.20
C THR A 422 -6.59 -4.91 1.62
N TYR A 423 -5.50 -4.14 1.67
CA TYR A 423 -5.33 -2.91 0.88
C TYR A 423 -3.88 -2.72 0.43
N GLY A 424 -3.69 -2.03 -0.69
CA GLY A 424 -2.37 -1.72 -1.25
C GLY A 424 -1.84 -0.35 -0.87
N PHE A 425 -0.54 -0.23 -0.65
CA PHE A 425 0.14 1.01 -0.32
C PHE A 425 1.59 1.01 -0.82
N CYS A 426 2.14 2.19 -1.07
CA CYS A 426 3.55 2.35 -1.44
C CYS A 426 4.41 2.54 -0.19
N THR A 427 5.43 1.72 -0.01
CA THR A 427 6.38 1.86 1.10
C THR A 427 7.81 1.51 0.68
N SER A 428 8.76 2.06 1.41
CA SER A 428 10.17 1.68 1.38
C SER A 428 10.58 1.22 2.79
N GLU A 429 11.82 0.79 3.01
CA GLU A 429 12.27 0.36 4.35
C GLU A 429 12.36 1.53 5.33
N LYS A 430 12.92 2.66 4.87
CA LYS A 430 13.16 3.85 5.68
C LYS A 430 12.72 5.11 4.93
N PRO A 431 11.40 5.35 4.76
CA PRO A 431 10.90 6.50 3.98
C PRO A 431 11.07 7.84 4.71
N LEU A 432 11.08 7.85 6.05
CA LEU A 432 11.04 9.09 6.85
C LEU A 432 12.20 10.07 6.61
N PRO A 433 13.48 9.65 6.56
CA PRO A 433 14.60 10.59 6.33
C PRO A 433 14.49 11.34 4.99
N TYR A 434 14.08 10.65 3.93
CA TYR A 434 13.91 11.24 2.60
C TYR A 434 12.74 12.23 2.60
N LEU A 435 11.59 11.85 3.18
CA LEU A 435 10.42 12.71 3.30
C LEU A 435 10.70 13.97 4.13
N LEU A 436 11.38 13.85 5.28
CA LEU A 436 11.74 14.99 6.12
C LEU A 436 12.72 15.93 5.41
N THR A 437 13.69 15.37 4.68
CA THR A 437 14.65 16.17 3.90
C THR A 437 13.96 16.92 2.75
N LEU A 438 13.08 16.25 2.00
CA LEU A 438 12.28 16.88 0.95
C LEU A 438 11.33 17.94 1.50
N ALA A 439 10.69 17.68 2.64
CA ALA A 439 9.82 18.64 3.31
C ALA A 439 10.62 19.87 3.77
N PHE A 440 11.79 19.68 4.38
CA PHE A 440 12.67 20.77 4.80
C PHE A 440 13.11 21.63 3.60
N ILE A 441 13.55 21.00 2.51
CA ILE A 441 13.97 21.70 1.29
C ILE A 441 12.81 22.47 0.66
N ASN A 442 11.66 21.83 0.44
CA ASN A 442 10.56 22.45 -0.32
C ASN A 442 9.68 23.37 0.54
N VAL A 443 9.24 22.95 1.72
CA VAL A 443 8.38 23.75 2.59
C VAL A 443 9.19 24.83 3.30
N GLY A 444 10.41 24.52 3.73
CA GLY A 444 11.31 25.50 4.34
C GLY A 444 11.70 26.61 3.36
N SER A 445 12.03 26.26 2.11
CA SER A 445 12.28 27.28 1.08
C SER A 445 11.04 28.08 0.71
N LEU A 446 9.85 27.45 0.68
CA LEU A 446 8.59 28.16 0.50
C LEU A 446 8.34 29.19 1.61
N ALA A 447 8.56 28.84 2.87
CA ALA A 447 8.43 29.75 3.99
C ALA A 447 9.40 30.95 3.87
N TYR A 448 10.65 30.69 3.49
CA TYR A 448 11.63 31.74 3.22
C TYR A 448 11.21 32.65 2.05
N ALA A 449 10.68 32.09 0.97
CA ALA A 449 10.18 32.88 -0.16
C ALA A 449 8.98 33.74 0.21
N VAL A 450 8.08 33.24 1.06
CA VAL A 450 6.96 34.03 1.61
C VAL A 450 7.49 35.20 2.43
N TYR A 451 8.55 35.00 3.22
CA TYR A 451 9.21 36.08 3.95
C TYR A 451 9.81 37.14 3.01
N GLU A 452 10.53 36.72 1.96
CA GLU A 452 11.04 37.63 0.93
C GLU A 452 9.91 38.39 0.22
N ALA A 453 8.82 37.70 -0.11
CA ALA A 453 7.64 38.31 -0.73
C ALA A 453 6.91 39.29 0.20
N TYR A 454 6.89 39.01 1.50
CA TYR A 454 6.34 39.91 2.51
C TYR A 454 7.10 41.24 2.57
N ARG A 455 8.44 41.20 2.49
CA ARG A 455 9.26 42.42 2.40
C ARG A 455 8.97 43.23 1.13
N ALA A 456 8.63 42.56 0.04
CA ALA A 456 8.32 43.18 -1.25
C ALA A 456 6.95 43.89 -1.31
N ARG A 457 6.03 43.60 -0.38
CA ARG A 457 4.58 43.91 -0.54
C ARG A 457 4.25 45.41 -0.51
N HIS A 458 5.05 46.22 0.18
CA HIS A 458 4.74 47.63 0.47
C HIS A 458 5.39 48.62 -0.48
N MET A 459 6.12 48.14 -1.49
CA MET A 459 6.96 49.00 -2.32
C MET A 459 6.56 48.90 -3.79
N SER A 460 5.96 49.98 -4.30
CA SER A 460 5.61 50.33 -5.70
C SER A 460 4.15 50.15 -6.18
N THR A 461 3.56 51.28 -6.57
CA THR A 461 2.25 51.45 -7.21
C THR A 461 2.23 51.05 -8.70
N GLU A 462 3.39 50.77 -9.31
CA GLU A 462 3.51 50.28 -10.70
C GLU A 462 3.48 48.76 -10.85
N PHE A 463 3.62 47.98 -9.76
CA PHE A 463 3.76 46.52 -9.81
C PHE A 463 2.66 45.77 -9.02
N ALA A 464 1.39 46.00 -9.37
CA ALA A 464 0.26 45.17 -8.88
C ALA A 464 0.44 43.64 -9.11
N GLU A 465 1.42 43.26 -9.94
CA GLU A 465 1.83 41.87 -10.18
C GLU A 465 2.47 41.18 -8.96
N SER A 466 3.19 41.89 -8.09
CA SER A 466 3.85 41.30 -6.92
C SER A 466 2.86 40.85 -5.85
N GLU A 467 1.74 41.57 -5.70
CA GLU A 467 0.68 41.26 -4.74
C GLU A 467 0.02 39.91 -5.02
N TYR A 468 -0.28 39.60 -6.28
CA TYR A 468 -0.85 38.31 -6.67
C TYR A 468 0.13 37.15 -6.50
N ILE A 469 1.43 37.39 -6.76
CA ILE A 469 2.50 36.42 -6.53
C ILE A 469 2.63 36.10 -5.03
N PHE A 470 2.55 37.12 -4.17
CA PHE A 470 2.55 36.96 -2.71
C PHE A 470 1.31 36.16 -2.23
N LYS A 471 0.11 36.51 -2.70
CA LYS A 471 -1.12 35.78 -2.39
C LYS A 471 -1.04 34.31 -2.83
N ALA A 472 -0.45 34.03 -4.00
CA ALA A 472 -0.23 32.67 -4.47
C ALA A 472 0.72 31.90 -3.54
N MET A 473 1.86 32.48 -3.14
CA MET A 473 2.81 31.80 -2.24
C MET A 473 2.23 31.53 -0.85
N ILE A 474 1.47 32.47 -0.27
CA ILE A 474 0.74 32.24 0.98
C ILE A 474 -0.31 31.16 0.81
N GLY A 475 -1.07 31.17 -0.30
CA GLY A 475 -2.06 30.16 -0.60
C GLY A 475 -1.46 28.75 -0.66
N ILE A 476 -0.32 28.58 -1.35
CA ILE A 476 0.41 27.31 -1.38
C ILE A 476 0.84 26.90 0.04
N LEU A 477 1.42 27.82 0.82
CA LEU A 477 1.90 27.53 2.17
C LEU A 477 0.74 27.08 3.09
N LEU A 478 -0.41 27.75 2.99
CA LEU A 478 -1.61 27.41 3.75
C LEU A 478 -2.15 26.04 3.36
N VAL A 479 -2.25 25.74 2.06
CA VAL A 479 -2.72 24.45 1.56
C VAL A 479 -1.75 23.33 1.98
N CYS A 480 -0.44 23.55 1.95
CA CYS A 480 0.53 22.58 2.47
C CYS A 480 0.39 22.38 3.99
N PHE A 481 0.24 23.47 4.75
CA PHE A 481 0.13 23.41 6.22
C PHE A 481 -1.12 22.66 6.68
N VAL A 482 -2.26 22.89 6.03
CA VAL A 482 -3.53 22.18 6.32
C VAL A 482 -3.54 20.79 5.69
N GLY A 483 -3.01 20.66 4.47
CA GLY A 483 -3.08 19.41 3.70
C GLY A 483 -2.24 18.28 4.27
N ILE A 484 -1.04 18.56 4.79
CA ILE A 484 -0.14 17.53 5.33
C ILE A 484 -0.81 16.75 6.49
N PRO A 485 -1.36 17.39 7.54
CA PRO A 485 -2.09 16.68 8.60
C PRO A 485 -3.29 15.87 8.08
N VAL A 486 -4.05 16.41 7.13
CA VAL A 486 -5.24 15.72 6.59
C VAL A 486 -4.84 14.47 5.81
N ILE A 487 -3.73 14.51 5.06
CA ILE A 487 -3.18 13.32 4.38
C ILE A 487 -2.76 12.25 5.40
N ILE A 488 -2.15 12.65 6.52
CA ILE A 488 -1.73 11.71 7.58
C ILE A 488 -2.95 11.01 8.19
N ILE A 489 -4.02 11.76 8.48
CA ILE A 489 -5.26 11.20 9.06
C ILE A 489 -5.96 10.27 8.06
N ALA A 490 -5.93 10.60 6.77
CA ALA A 490 -6.60 9.79 5.75
C ALA A 490 -5.87 8.49 5.38
N ARG A 491 -4.65 8.25 5.90
CA ARG A 491 -3.76 7.16 5.48
C ARG A 491 -4.34 5.76 5.65
N ASP A 492 -5.18 5.56 6.66
CA ASP A 492 -5.73 4.24 7.01
C ASP A 492 -6.87 3.81 6.07
N THR A 493 -7.35 4.72 5.21
CA THR A 493 -8.42 4.42 4.25
C THR A 493 -7.97 4.79 2.83
N PRO A 494 -7.74 3.81 1.93
CA PRO A 494 -7.12 4.08 0.62
C PRO A 494 -7.96 5.03 -0.23
N GLN A 495 -9.29 4.93 -0.15
CA GLN A 495 -10.20 5.80 -0.89
C GLN A 495 -10.13 7.26 -0.40
N ALA A 496 -10.07 7.50 0.91
CA ALA A 496 -9.96 8.85 1.45
C ALA A 496 -8.57 9.43 1.18
N TYR A 497 -7.51 8.64 1.38
CA TYR A 497 -6.14 9.04 1.09
C TYR A 497 -6.00 9.52 -0.36
N PHE A 498 -6.44 8.71 -1.33
CA PHE A 498 -6.40 9.05 -2.75
C PHE A 498 -7.10 10.37 -3.05
N TYR A 499 -8.34 10.53 -2.57
CA TYR A 499 -9.17 11.68 -2.89
C TYR A 499 -8.66 12.97 -2.25
N VAL A 500 -8.28 12.92 -0.97
CA VAL A 500 -7.69 14.04 -0.24
C VAL A 500 -6.40 14.49 -0.92
N PHE A 501 -5.50 13.56 -1.27
CA PHE A 501 -4.23 13.92 -1.87
C PHE A 501 -4.43 14.49 -3.28
N SER A 502 -5.26 13.85 -4.11
CA SER A 502 -5.58 14.34 -5.46
C SER A 502 -6.23 15.72 -5.45
N SER A 503 -7.15 15.97 -4.50
CA SER A 503 -7.80 17.27 -4.35
C SER A 503 -6.84 18.36 -3.86
N LEU A 504 -5.90 18.05 -2.96
CA LEU A 504 -4.85 18.99 -2.56
C LEU A 504 -3.94 19.37 -3.73
N ILE A 505 -3.54 18.40 -4.55
CA ILE A 505 -2.74 18.65 -5.78
C ILE A 505 -3.52 19.57 -6.72
N PHE A 506 -4.79 19.26 -6.99
CA PHE A 506 -5.67 20.07 -7.82
C PHE A 506 -5.80 21.50 -7.29
N LEU A 507 -6.02 21.67 -5.99
CA LEU A 507 -6.16 22.97 -5.34
C LEU A 507 -4.89 23.81 -5.47
N VAL A 508 -3.71 23.23 -5.18
CA VAL A 508 -2.42 23.94 -5.31
C VAL A 508 -2.19 24.37 -6.76
N ALA A 509 -2.34 23.45 -7.73
CA ALA A 509 -2.11 23.75 -9.13
C ALA A 509 -3.07 24.83 -9.67
N SER A 510 -4.37 24.69 -9.38
CA SER A 510 -5.40 25.63 -9.83
C SER A 510 -5.23 27.01 -9.20
N LEU A 511 -4.99 27.07 -7.88
CA LEU A 511 -4.79 28.32 -7.14
C LEU A 511 -3.65 29.14 -7.73
N VAL A 512 -2.52 28.50 -8.05
CA VAL A 512 -1.37 29.20 -8.63
C VAL A 512 -1.67 29.67 -10.04
N LEU A 513 -2.23 28.81 -10.88
CA LEU A 513 -2.56 29.19 -12.26
C LEU A 513 -3.55 30.36 -12.28
N ASP A 514 -4.62 30.28 -11.50
CA ASP A 514 -5.66 31.30 -11.49
C ASP A 514 -5.16 32.64 -10.96
N LEU A 515 -4.47 32.67 -9.81
CA LEU A 515 -3.96 33.91 -9.24
C LEU A 515 -2.91 34.60 -10.12
N ILE A 516 -2.13 33.85 -10.91
CA ILE A 516 -1.10 34.42 -11.79
C ILE A 516 -1.68 34.85 -13.14
N PHE A 517 -2.58 34.07 -13.74
CA PHE A 517 -3.08 34.31 -15.10
C PHE A 517 -4.32 35.19 -15.15
N ILE A 518 -5.26 35.06 -14.22
CA ILE A 518 -6.54 35.81 -14.25
C ILE A 518 -6.31 37.33 -14.28
N PRO A 519 -5.48 37.93 -13.39
CA PRO A 519 -5.23 39.38 -13.41
C PRO A 519 -4.60 39.84 -14.74
N LYS A 520 -3.76 39.00 -15.35
CA LYS A 520 -3.12 39.30 -16.64
C LYS A 520 -4.10 39.25 -17.79
N ILE A 521 -5.05 38.31 -17.76
CA ILE A 521 -6.14 38.23 -18.73
C ILE A 521 -6.99 39.50 -18.67
N PHE A 522 -7.37 39.94 -17.47
CA PHE A 522 -8.12 41.19 -17.29
C PHE A 522 -7.33 42.42 -17.75
N ALA A 523 -6.06 42.52 -17.38
CA ALA A 523 -5.19 43.62 -17.81
C ALA A 523 -5.02 43.66 -19.35
N ALA A 524 -4.88 42.50 -19.99
CA ALA A 524 -4.79 42.40 -21.45
C ALA A 524 -6.10 42.81 -22.14
N LYS A 525 -7.25 42.32 -21.65
CA LYS A 525 -8.59 42.70 -22.16
C LYS A 525 -8.84 44.19 -22.04
N LYS A 526 -8.54 44.80 -20.88
CA LYS A 526 -8.69 46.26 -20.65
C LYS A 526 -7.85 47.07 -21.64
N ARG A 527 -6.62 46.64 -21.94
CA ARG A 527 -5.75 47.32 -22.94
C ARG A 527 -6.21 47.13 -24.38
N LEU A 528 -6.85 46.02 -24.72
CA LEU A 528 -7.47 45.82 -26.05
C LEU A 528 -8.66 46.76 -26.24
N SER A 529 -9.57 46.78 -25.25
CA SER A 529 -10.76 47.66 -25.28
C SER A 529 -10.38 49.14 -25.33
N LYS A 530 -9.37 49.57 -24.56
CA LYS A 530 -8.88 50.97 -24.61
C LYS A 530 -8.37 51.36 -26.00
N LYS A 531 -7.60 50.49 -26.66
CA LYS A 531 -7.09 50.74 -28.02
C LYS A 531 -8.24 50.83 -29.03
N GLU A 532 -9.24 49.97 -28.91
CA GLU A 532 -10.41 49.96 -29.80
C GLU A 532 -11.25 51.23 -29.64
N SER A 533 -11.40 51.71 -28.40
CA SER A 533 -12.07 52.97 -28.08
C SER A 533 -11.29 54.21 -28.56
N GLU A 534 -9.96 54.24 -28.38
CA GLU A 534 -9.07 55.28 -28.94
C GLU A 534 -9.08 55.27 -30.49
N THR A 535 -9.10 54.09 -31.11
CA THR A 535 -9.16 53.98 -32.59
C THR A 535 -10.52 54.46 -33.13
N SER A 536 -11.60 54.23 -32.41
CA SER A 536 -12.96 54.65 -32.79
C SER A 536 -13.17 56.17 -32.62
N THR A 537 -12.63 56.77 -31.55
CA THR A 537 -12.65 58.23 -31.36
C THR A 537 -11.79 58.97 -32.37
N ILE A 538 -10.61 58.44 -32.74
CA ILE A 538 -9.78 59.01 -33.81
C ILE A 538 -10.48 58.96 -35.18
N ARG A 539 -11.24 57.89 -35.47
CA ARG A 539 -12.03 57.79 -36.71
C ARG A 539 -13.19 58.80 -36.74
N LEU A 540 -13.90 59.01 -35.63
CA LEU A 540 -14.96 60.02 -35.51
C LEU A 540 -14.40 61.46 -35.61
N SER A 541 -13.25 61.73 -34.99
CA SER A 541 -12.59 63.05 -35.06
C SER A 541 -12.11 63.38 -36.48
N LYS A 542 -11.56 62.40 -37.22
CA LYS A 542 -11.19 62.57 -38.64
C LYS A 542 -12.40 62.77 -39.55
N ALA A 543 -13.56 62.21 -39.24
CA ALA A 543 -14.80 62.49 -39.96
C ALA A 543 -15.29 63.93 -39.74
N SER A 544 -15.08 64.51 -38.55
CA SER A 544 -15.43 65.91 -38.25
C SER A 544 -14.46 66.95 -38.84
N LEU A 545 -13.19 66.58 -39.05
CA LEU A 545 -12.16 67.48 -39.59
C LEU A 545 -12.21 67.65 -41.12
N ASN A 546 -12.97 66.81 -41.83
CA ASN A 546 -13.18 66.96 -43.28
C ASN A 546 -14.19 68.09 -43.64
N LEU A 547 -14.75 68.82 -42.66
CA LEU A 547 -15.62 69.97 -42.93
C LEU A 547 -14.90 71.33 -42.90
N SER A 548 -13.60 71.38 -42.61
CA SER A 548 -12.87 72.66 -42.60
C SER A 548 -11.37 72.48 -42.85
N SER A 549 -10.91 72.66 -44.09
CA SER A 549 -9.77 73.52 -44.45
C SER A 549 -9.22 73.22 -45.85
N THR A 550 -9.07 74.28 -46.65
CA THR A 550 -8.21 74.38 -47.83
C THR A 550 -6.98 75.22 -47.44
N GLY A 551 -5.78 74.80 -47.86
CA GLY A 551 -4.49 75.51 -47.70
C GLY A 551 -3.81 75.26 -46.35
N GLN A 552 -2.48 75.10 -46.19
CA GLN A 552 -1.31 75.38 -47.02
C GLN A 552 -0.07 74.68 -46.38
N GLN A 553 1.05 74.62 -47.10
CA GLN A 553 2.38 74.02 -46.76
C GLN A 553 2.88 74.30 -45.32
N SER A 554 3.65 73.45 -44.63
CA SER A 554 5.07 73.16 -44.86
C SER A 554 5.67 72.30 -43.70
N THR A 555 6.82 71.67 -44.00
CA THR A 555 7.89 71.06 -43.17
C THR A 555 7.88 71.18 -41.62
N GLU A 556 8.01 70.06 -40.89
CA GLU A 556 9.12 69.75 -39.94
C GLU A 556 8.88 68.52 -39.04
N SER A 557 9.99 67.89 -38.66
CA SER A 557 10.27 67.12 -37.43
C SER A 557 9.41 65.89 -37.07
N ARG A 558 10.03 64.73 -37.28
CA ARG A 558 9.56 63.41 -36.85
C ARG A 558 9.89 63.20 -35.36
N GLY A 559 9.20 63.94 -34.49
CA GLY A 559 9.20 63.76 -33.04
C GLY A 559 8.04 62.87 -32.60
N VAL A 560 8.33 61.77 -31.90
CA VAL A 560 7.34 60.90 -31.27
C VAL A 560 6.54 61.71 -30.25
N LYS A 561 5.29 62.04 -30.58
CA LYS A 561 4.33 62.63 -29.63
C LYS A 561 3.96 61.58 -28.57
N ILE A 562 4.68 61.62 -27.46
CA ILE A 562 4.30 60.98 -26.21
C ILE A 562 3.02 61.68 -25.73
N ILE A 563 1.94 60.92 -25.60
CA ILE A 563 0.70 61.37 -24.95
C ILE A 563 1.01 61.46 -23.45
N ASN A 564 1.45 62.64 -23.00
CA ASN A 564 1.51 62.97 -21.58
C ASN A 564 0.10 63.36 -21.12
N GLN A 565 -0.38 62.70 -20.08
CA GLN A 565 -1.47 63.24 -19.27
C GLN A 565 -0.94 64.55 -18.63
N PRO A 566 -1.51 65.73 -18.93
CA PRO A 566 -0.94 67.01 -18.49
C PRO A 566 -1.05 67.25 -16.98
N LYS A 567 -1.96 66.55 -16.28
CA LYS A 567 -2.11 66.67 -14.82
C LYS A 567 -1.04 65.93 -14.03
N ALA A 568 -0.78 64.67 -14.36
CA ALA A 568 0.24 63.87 -13.66
C ALA A 568 1.66 64.39 -13.87
N ALA A 569 1.98 64.92 -15.07
CA ALA A 569 3.29 65.50 -15.34
C ALA A 569 3.52 66.85 -14.63
N ALA A 570 2.46 67.65 -14.44
CA ALA A 570 2.53 68.89 -13.68
C ALA A 570 2.66 68.61 -12.17
N GLU A 571 1.87 67.66 -11.64
CA GLU A 571 1.97 67.20 -10.25
C GLU A 571 3.35 66.60 -9.95
N LEU A 572 3.91 65.79 -10.86
CA LEU A 572 5.28 65.27 -10.73
C LEU A 572 6.36 66.35 -10.83
N GLN A 573 6.17 67.40 -11.65
CA GLN A 573 7.12 68.51 -11.71
C GLN A 573 7.06 69.38 -10.46
N GLU A 574 5.88 69.53 -9.86
CA GLU A 574 5.68 70.24 -8.59
C GLU A 574 6.27 69.44 -7.42
N GLU A 575 6.04 68.12 -7.38
CA GLU A 575 6.63 67.23 -6.38
C GLU A 575 8.17 67.18 -6.49
N ASN A 576 8.72 67.14 -7.71
CA ASN A 576 10.18 67.23 -7.92
C ASN A 576 10.76 68.59 -7.47
N LYS A 577 10.04 69.70 -7.68
CA LYS A 577 10.47 71.01 -7.17
C LYS A 577 10.46 71.05 -5.64
N ASN A 578 9.41 70.52 -5.01
CA ASN A 578 9.30 70.47 -3.55
C ASN A 578 10.39 69.59 -2.93
N LEU A 579 10.69 68.44 -3.54
CA LEU A 579 11.80 67.57 -3.12
C LEU A 579 13.17 68.24 -3.27
N HIS A 580 13.39 69.03 -4.32
CA HIS A 580 14.63 69.79 -4.48
C HIS A 580 14.81 70.84 -3.37
N ILE A 581 13.75 71.57 -3.02
CA ILE A 581 13.77 72.54 -1.92
C ILE A 581 14.06 71.83 -0.59
N GLN A 582 13.43 70.67 -0.35
CA GLN A 582 13.66 69.88 0.86
C GLN A 582 15.10 69.34 0.95
N GLN A 583 15.70 68.92 -0.17
CA GLN A 583 17.10 68.51 -0.20
C GLN A 583 18.08 69.66 0.08
N GLU A 584 17.74 70.87 -0.35
CA GLU A 584 18.56 72.07 -0.10
C GLU A 584 18.46 72.52 1.37
N GLN A 585 17.27 72.45 1.97
CA GLN A 585 17.07 72.69 3.41
C GLN A 585 17.87 71.71 4.26
N LEU A 586 17.77 70.41 3.97
CA LEU A 586 18.50 69.38 4.72
C LEU A 586 20.02 69.52 4.57
N ARG A 587 20.49 69.96 3.38
CA ARG A 587 21.90 70.24 3.13
C ARG A 587 22.39 71.39 4.00
N ASN A 588 21.60 72.45 4.14
CA ASN A 588 21.95 73.60 4.99
C ASN A 588 21.97 73.21 6.48
N GLU A 589 21.01 72.40 6.95
CA GLU A 589 21.03 71.87 8.33
C GLU A 589 22.27 71.01 8.60
N ILE A 590 22.71 70.20 7.63
CA ILE A 590 23.93 69.40 7.74
C ILE A 590 25.17 70.29 7.83
N GLU A 591 25.26 71.35 7.04
CA GLU A 591 26.39 72.28 7.12
C GLU A 591 26.38 73.07 8.44
N GLU A 592 25.22 73.48 8.94
CA GLU A 592 25.08 74.11 10.26
C GLU A 592 25.52 73.17 11.40
N LEU A 593 25.12 71.89 11.33
CA LEU A 593 25.54 70.87 12.29
C LEU A 593 27.04 70.58 12.21
N LYS A 594 27.63 70.59 11.01
CA LYS A 594 29.08 70.46 10.83
C LYS A 594 29.83 71.64 11.43
N GLU A 595 29.32 72.86 11.29
CA GLU A 595 29.93 74.06 11.87
C GLU A 595 29.87 74.01 13.40
N LYS A 596 28.72 73.63 13.98
CA LYS A 596 28.56 73.39 15.42
C LYS A 596 29.47 72.29 15.97
N LEU A 597 29.74 71.24 15.18
CA LEU A 597 30.72 70.21 15.54
C LEU A 597 32.15 70.76 15.49
N ARG A 598 32.47 71.60 14.50
CA ARG A 598 33.79 72.23 14.35
C ARG A 598 34.12 73.20 15.48
N GLU A 599 33.14 73.93 15.99
CA GLU A 599 33.31 74.79 17.18
C GLU A 599 33.54 73.97 18.45
N ARG A 600 32.93 72.78 18.56
CA ARG A 600 33.07 71.90 19.73
C ARG A 600 34.43 71.21 19.85
N ASP A 601 35.15 71.03 18.74
CA ASP A 601 36.48 70.40 18.71
C ASP A 601 37.64 71.38 18.96
N SER A 602 37.36 72.68 19.10
CA SER A 602 38.39 73.73 19.17
C SER A 602 39.19 73.89 20.49
N PRO A 603 38.81 73.35 21.67
CA PRO A 603 39.64 73.52 22.87
C PRO A 603 40.48 72.29 23.30
N CYS A 604 40.75 71.31 22.42
CA CYS A 604 41.57 70.14 22.79
C CYS A 604 42.98 70.05 22.18
N GLU A 605 43.44 71.06 21.44
CA GLU A 605 44.72 71.02 20.71
C GLU A 605 45.83 71.92 21.31
N GLU A 606 45.76 72.25 22.61
CA GLU A 606 46.77 73.10 23.26
C GLU A 606 47.35 72.54 24.60
N ALA A 607 47.23 71.24 24.85
CA ALA A 607 47.73 70.61 26.09
C ALA A 607 48.60 69.36 25.85
N ARG A 608 49.50 69.38 24.85
CA ARG A 608 50.44 68.28 24.61
C ARG A 608 51.83 68.70 24.15
N THR A 609 52.52 69.52 24.96
CA THR A 609 53.99 69.61 24.89
C THR A 609 54.60 69.83 26.28
N LEU A 610 55.56 68.95 26.63
CA LEU A 610 56.69 69.08 27.59
C LEU A 610 56.57 68.38 28.98
N PRO A 611 57.72 67.90 29.55
CA PRO A 611 57.92 66.46 29.77
C PRO A 611 58.14 66.02 31.23
N SER A 612 58.25 64.70 31.39
CA SER A 612 58.48 63.94 32.63
C SER A 612 59.76 64.30 33.38
N ASN A 613 59.68 64.41 34.71
CA ASN A 613 60.69 63.87 35.63
C ASN A 613 60.19 63.75 37.08
N ALA A 614 60.68 62.68 37.72
CA ALA A 614 60.82 62.44 39.17
C ALA A 614 59.61 61.98 40.03
N ARG A 615 59.78 60.75 40.54
CA ARG A 615 59.25 60.11 41.78
C ARG A 615 60.08 60.57 43.00
N PRO A 616 59.91 60.05 44.24
CA PRO A 616 58.76 59.52 45.01
C PRO A 616 58.59 60.33 46.35
N GLU A 617 57.63 60.13 47.26
CA GLU A 617 57.65 59.16 48.40
C GLU A 617 56.49 59.41 49.40
N GLU A 618 56.10 58.32 50.08
CA GLU A 618 55.70 58.13 51.49
C GLU A 618 54.49 58.82 52.19
N SER A 619 53.46 58.00 52.42
CA SER A 619 53.07 57.36 53.70
C SER A 619 52.44 58.11 54.91
N GLN A 620 51.41 57.42 55.47
CA GLN A 620 50.97 57.28 56.88
C GLN A 620 49.91 58.22 57.51
N GLY A 621 48.78 57.61 57.92
CA GLY A 621 48.33 57.53 59.33
C GLY A 621 46.96 58.15 59.70
N VAL A 622 45.89 57.35 59.89
CA VAL A 622 45.26 56.85 61.16
C VAL A 622 44.28 57.83 61.88
N HIS A 623 42.97 57.52 61.91
CA HIS A 623 42.16 57.15 63.12
C HIS A 623 40.64 57.02 62.83
N GLU A 624 39.98 56.24 63.69
CA GLU A 624 38.71 55.50 63.58
C GLU A 624 37.42 56.29 63.82
N GLY A 625 36.28 55.72 63.35
CA GLY A 625 34.93 56.07 63.78
C GLY A 625 33.83 55.40 62.95
N VAL A 626 33.44 54.17 63.33
CA VAL A 626 32.48 53.28 62.63
C VAL A 626 31.03 53.57 63.06
N VAL A 627 30.11 53.83 62.11
CA VAL A 627 28.76 53.23 62.00
C VAL A 627 28.29 53.28 60.52
N THR A 628 28.27 52.11 59.89
CA THR A 628 27.50 51.65 58.70
C THR A 628 27.40 52.56 57.46
N MET A 629 28.22 52.27 56.45
CA MET A 629 27.78 52.26 55.04
C MET A 629 28.64 51.25 54.29
N SER A 630 28.00 50.15 53.86
CA SER A 630 28.62 49.05 53.13
C SER A 630 29.05 49.51 51.73
N GLU A 631 30.34 49.30 51.47
CA GLU A 631 31.03 49.17 50.17
C GLU A 631 31.17 50.43 49.30
N ILE A 632 32.33 51.04 49.53
CA ILE A 632 33.08 52.01 48.75
C ILE A 632 33.71 51.34 47.50
N ASP A 633 33.86 52.14 46.44
CA ASP A 633 34.76 52.03 45.29
C ASP A 633 34.43 51.11 44.10
N GLN A 634 33.45 51.57 43.31
CA GLN A 634 33.64 51.80 41.87
C GLN A 634 33.07 53.18 41.50
N PHE A 635 33.78 54.26 41.87
CA PHE A 635 33.53 55.60 41.31
C PHE A 635 34.66 55.96 40.34
N LYS A 636 34.50 55.53 39.10
CA LYS A 636 35.03 56.17 37.89
C LYS A 636 34.52 55.36 36.70
N ASP A 637 34.02 56.07 35.70
CA ASP A 637 33.51 55.59 34.41
C ASP A 637 31.99 55.46 34.27
N GLU A 638 31.22 56.34 34.90
CA GLU A 638 30.02 56.90 34.24
C GLU A 638 30.42 58.23 33.58
N ASP A 639 30.99 58.11 32.38
CA ASP A 639 30.99 59.12 31.28
C ASP A 639 31.98 58.73 30.17
N CYS A 640 32.13 57.43 29.90
CA CYS A 640 32.93 56.91 28.78
C CYS A 640 32.29 55.70 28.09
N GLU A 641 30.96 55.66 28.03
CA GLU A 641 30.17 54.60 27.36
C GLU A 641 29.12 55.18 26.40
N LEU A 642 29.32 56.41 25.90
CA LEU A 642 28.56 56.96 24.76
C LEU A 642 29.43 57.30 23.54
N GLY A 643 30.75 57.16 23.64
CA GLY A 643 31.72 57.43 22.56
C GLY A 643 32.13 56.21 21.72
N LYS A 644 31.74 54.98 22.11
CA LYS A 644 32.07 53.75 21.35
C LYS A 644 30.97 53.25 20.42
N LYS A 645 29.82 53.92 20.36
CA LYS A 645 28.71 53.58 19.44
C LYS A 645 28.67 54.42 18.15
N THR A 646 29.57 55.38 17.98
CA THR A 646 29.65 56.25 16.80
C THR A 646 30.78 55.91 15.82
N GLU A 647 31.74 55.05 16.18
CA GLU A 647 32.80 54.61 15.25
C GLU A 647 32.55 53.26 14.57
N ALA A 648 31.56 52.48 15.01
CA ALA A 648 31.17 51.24 14.34
C ALA A 648 30.20 51.45 13.15
N ALA A 649 29.59 52.64 13.03
CA ALA A 649 28.66 52.98 11.95
C ALA A 649 29.37 53.56 10.70
N THR A 650 30.63 53.97 10.81
CA THR A 650 31.39 54.65 9.74
C THR A 650 32.31 53.70 8.95
N ALA A 651 32.43 52.43 9.38
CA ALA A 651 33.22 51.40 8.68
C ALA A 651 32.43 50.61 7.61
N SER A 652 31.11 50.83 7.46
CA SER A 652 30.27 50.16 6.44
C SER A 652 30.03 51.00 5.18
N PHE A 653 30.50 52.26 5.15
CA PHE A 653 30.30 53.18 4.03
C PHE A 653 31.48 53.27 3.04
N HIS A 654 32.54 52.48 3.23
CA HIS A 654 33.73 52.51 2.37
C HIS A 654 34.17 51.12 1.90
N SER A 655 33.22 50.30 1.42
CA SER A 655 33.52 49.15 0.56
C SER A 655 32.35 48.85 -0.37
N LEU A 656 32.14 49.73 -1.36
CA LEU A 656 31.74 49.44 -2.76
C LEU A 656 31.40 50.77 -3.46
N LYS A 657 32.47 51.44 -3.87
CA LYS A 657 32.47 52.34 -5.03
C LYS A 657 32.26 51.51 -6.31
#